data_AF-A0A0R1FHU9-F1
#
_entry.id   AF-A0A0R1FHU9-F1
#
_cell.length_a   1.000
_cell.length_b   1.000
_cell.length_c   1.000
_cell.angle_alpha   90.00
_cell.angle_beta   90.00
_cell.angle_gamma   90.00
#
_symmetry.space_group_name_H-M   'P 1'
#
loop_
_entity.id
_entity.type
_entity.pdbx_description
1 polymer ?
#
loop_
_entity_poly.entity_id
_entity_poly.type
_entity_poly.pdbx_seq_one_letter_code
_entity_poly.pdbx_strand_id
1 'polypeptide(L)'
;MKFIGIVGTNADYSTNRILLQYMQKHFGAQHAIEICEINQLPLFNENIVTPTPGSVAQLAAKIDAADGVIIATPEYDHSIPAALKSAIEWLSCKVHPLTHKPVMIVGASYGPQGTSRAQQHLRQILDSPGVGAIVLPGNEFLLGHVKEAFDGDQQLKDAQTISFLEECFTHYLDFARVINHTYRKEAPKLAAKTTWNGAYDVIVIGFGAAGATAARFAADNGAKVLLTDAAPEGHEGGNVRYAGQVVATGSDYDKMLAYYKAMLGPIDLDSDLLQTYVHGMVNMRQYFRDYLDVEPVSYNDTYKNGSRGEVAKGLAPEYPEYEGADTFDLTTVHEGFFDAALWKNLRQHVVDRNQNIDVWLASPAQHLIQDPTTKAIIGVTIKRNGQSVNIQAKNGVVLACGGFETDKQAIQDYLGAPHLAPIGTLYNQGDGIKMAEEIGADMWHMKSYEGLGLLSGMTFATHPGERGKLILAPWPDLYTGSIFVVGDDGSRYFREDEANRHGRLYDHGTWRIPTAQDHPYLIFDQKQYDQFKAAKQLPDPDFFSRVIKADSLADLAAQTQLNPDVLQQTVTEFNSFAKNGVDYSQHRDAATMRAFAAGPYYAVKLESGMLNTQGGPRRNAKAEILNTKQQPIPHLYGAGELGGANANQYAGGSNLAECLIFGKIAGENAAKAKGETTVAPVTTTANVDLGGNDLSSEDSLAGISVGPNQYLGVSEAGIGGQVVVRVTYADDKIQAVEVVKQSESEDVGKAAVEQLPAKMVAANSYDVDAVSGASASSNAIKSAVKNALAKTVHA
;
A
#
# COMPACT_ATOMS: atom_id res chain seq x y z
N MET A 1 16.83 31.36 1.77
CA MET A 1 16.76 31.15 0.31
C MET A 1 18.08 31.57 -0.32
N LYS A 2 18.50 30.89 -1.39
CA LYS A 2 19.70 31.19 -2.18
C LYS A 2 19.28 31.77 -3.53
N PHE A 3 19.84 32.93 -3.90
CA PHE A 3 19.58 33.61 -5.16
C PHE A 3 20.86 33.77 -5.98
N ILE A 4 20.73 33.78 -7.31
CA ILE A 4 21.78 34.24 -8.22
C ILE A 4 21.48 35.66 -8.66
N GLY A 5 22.42 36.59 -8.48
CA GLY A 5 22.37 37.94 -9.05
C GLY A 5 23.13 37.99 -10.37
N ILE A 6 22.47 38.24 -11.50
CA ILE A 6 23.11 38.37 -12.82
C ILE A 6 23.36 39.84 -13.12
N VAL A 7 24.64 40.20 -13.32
CA VAL A 7 25.01 41.53 -13.83
C VAL A 7 24.68 41.57 -15.32
N GLY A 8 23.68 42.36 -15.71
CA GLY A 8 23.13 42.40 -17.07
C GLY A 8 23.99 43.09 -18.13
N THR A 9 25.29 43.24 -17.93
CA THR A 9 26.22 43.86 -18.89
C THR A 9 27.59 43.19 -18.81
N ASN A 10 28.34 43.22 -19.91
CA ASN A 10 29.72 42.76 -19.96
C ASN A 10 30.75 43.89 -19.72
N ALA A 11 30.31 45.09 -19.36
CA ALA A 11 31.21 46.21 -19.08
C ALA A 11 32.00 46.03 -17.78
N ASP A 12 33.27 46.44 -17.80
CA ASP A 12 34.17 46.42 -16.64
C ASP A 12 33.60 47.23 -15.46
N TYR A 13 32.95 48.36 -15.77
CA TYR A 13 32.22 49.17 -14.80
C TYR A 13 30.71 49.08 -15.04
N SER A 14 29.94 48.85 -13.97
CA SER A 14 28.47 48.76 -14.01
C SER A 14 27.85 49.23 -12.71
N THR A 15 26.96 50.20 -12.79
CA THR A 15 26.13 50.64 -11.66
C THR A 15 25.12 49.57 -11.23
N ASN A 16 24.77 48.65 -12.14
CA ASN A 16 23.92 47.50 -11.85
C ASN A 16 24.66 46.42 -11.05
N ARG A 17 25.99 46.32 -11.21
CA ARG A 17 26.85 45.51 -10.34
C ARG A 17 26.90 46.09 -8.94
N ILE A 18 27.09 47.41 -8.82
CA ILE A 18 27.06 48.12 -7.53
C ILE A 18 25.72 47.89 -6.83
N LEU A 19 24.60 47.98 -7.55
CA LEU A 19 23.28 47.68 -7.00
C LEU A 19 23.15 46.24 -6.49
N LEU A 20 23.63 45.24 -7.23
CA LEU A 20 23.63 43.84 -6.77
C LEU A 20 24.55 43.62 -5.57
N GLN A 21 25.71 44.28 -5.51
CA GLN A 21 26.62 44.22 -4.37
C GLN A 21 26.01 44.85 -3.12
N TYR A 22 25.30 45.97 -3.29
CA TYR A 22 24.49 46.56 -2.22
C TYR A 22 23.43 45.56 -1.73
N MET A 23 22.62 44.98 -2.63
CA MET A 23 21.61 43.98 -2.26
C MET A 23 22.22 42.75 -1.57
N GLN A 24 23.36 42.25 -2.07
CA GLN A 24 24.08 41.13 -1.47
C GLN A 24 24.50 41.41 -0.02
N LYS A 25 24.99 42.62 0.26
CA LYS A 25 25.38 43.03 1.61
C LYS A 25 24.16 43.29 2.50
N HIS A 26 23.16 44.00 1.97
CA HIS A 26 21.96 44.44 2.70
C HIS A 26 21.07 43.26 3.12
N PHE A 27 20.86 42.29 2.22
CA PHE A 27 20.02 41.11 2.48
C PHE A 27 20.80 39.86 2.91
N GLY A 28 22.14 39.90 2.84
CA GLY A 28 23.05 38.75 2.99
C GLY A 28 22.96 38.00 4.32
N ALA A 29 22.56 38.69 5.40
CA ALA A 29 22.38 38.06 6.71
C ALA A 29 21.20 37.06 6.75
N GLN A 30 20.20 37.27 5.90
CA GLN A 30 18.97 36.47 5.86
C GLN A 30 18.88 35.60 4.58
N HIS A 31 19.45 36.08 3.48
CA HIS A 31 19.36 35.44 2.16
C HIS A 31 20.70 35.49 1.44
N ALA A 32 21.19 34.33 0.99
CA ALA A 32 22.43 34.28 0.22
C ALA A 32 22.19 34.75 -1.21
N ILE A 33 22.94 35.78 -1.66
CA ILE A 33 22.92 36.27 -3.04
C ILE A 33 24.32 36.07 -3.63
N GLU A 34 24.44 35.21 -4.64
CA GLU A 34 25.70 34.97 -5.36
C GLU A 34 25.70 35.77 -6.66
N ILE A 35 26.61 36.73 -6.79
CA ILE A 35 26.69 37.59 -7.97
C ILE A 35 27.49 36.88 -9.08
N CYS A 36 26.92 36.82 -10.27
CA CYS A 36 27.49 36.22 -11.47
C CYS A 36 27.66 37.26 -12.57
N GLU A 37 28.88 37.36 -13.09
CA GLU A 37 29.22 38.18 -14.24
C GLU A 37 28.93 37.43 -15.55
N ILE A 38 28.41 38.14 -16.55
CA ILE A 38 28.21 37.59 -17.90
C ILE A 38 29.36 37.92 -18.86
N ASN A 39 30.37 38.67 -18.42
CA ASN A 39 31.49 39.08 -19.27
C ASN A 39 32.42 37.91 -19.68
N GLN A 40 32.32 36.76 -19.02
CA GLN A 40 33.05 35.53 -19.36
C GLN A 40 32.28 34.61 -20.32
N LEU A 41 31.06 34.99 -20.73
CA LEU A 41 30.27 34.19 -21.66
C LEU A 41 30.67 34.55 -23.10
N PRO A 42 30.91 33.57 -23.98
CA PRO A 42 31.09 33.86 -25.41
C PRO A 42 29.79 34.44 -25.98
N LEU A 43 29.89 35.25 -27.04
CA LEU A 43 28.71 35.69 -27.77
C LEU A 43 27.96 34.45 -28.30
N PHE A 44 26.63 34.47 -28.19
CA PHE A 44 25.79 33.35 -28.62
C PHE A 44 25.95 33.10 -30.11
N ASN A 45 26.13 31.83 -30.45
CA ASN A 45 26.19 31.34 -31.82
C ASN A 45 25.65 29.90 -31.82
N GLU A 46 24.52 29.71 -32.49
CA GLU A 46 23.79 28.45 -32.52
C GLU A 46 24.62 27.27 -33.06
N ASN A 47 25.65 27.54 -33.88
CA ASN A 47 26.52 26.50 -34.45
C ASN A 47 27.49 25.89 -33.44
N ILE A 48 27.71 26.51 -32.27
CA ILE A 48 28.72 26.07 -31.28
C ILE A 48 28.10 25.69 -29.94
N VAL A 49 26.83 25.29 -29.94
CA VAL A 49 26.09 24.95 -28.73
C VAL A 49 26.39 23.54 -28.20
N THR A 50 27.11 22.71 -28.97
CA THR A 50 27.48 21.33 -28.60
C THR A 50 28.99 21.08 -28.81
N PRO A 51 29.78 20.85 -27.74
CA PRO A 51 29.35 20.92 -26.34
C PRO A 51 29.04 22.37 -25.92
N THR A 52 28.16 22.54 -24.94
CA THR A 52 27.88 23.86 -24.36
C THR A 52 29.15 24.43 -23.72
N PRO A 53 29.51 25.71 -23.94
CA PRO A 53 30.70 26.31 -23.35
C PRO A 53 30.72 26.16 -21.82
N GLY A 54 31.88 25.84 -21.25
CA GLY A 54 32.02 25.55 -19.83
C GLY A 54 31.53 26.69 -18.92
N SER A 55 31.76 27.95 -19.30
CA SER A 55 31.27 29.12 -18.54
C SER A 55 29.75 29.24 -18.56
N VAL A 56 29.09 28.89 -19.67
CA VAL A 56 27.62 28.83 -19.79
C VAL A 56 27.05 27.71 -18.94
N ALA A 57 27.64 26.51 -19.01
CA ALA A 57 27.22 25.37 -18.21
C ALA A 57 27.35 25.64 -16.70
N GLN A 58 28.42 26.31 -16.28
CA GLN A 58 28.61 26.71 -14.88
C GLN A 58 27.54 27.71 -14.42
N LEU A 59 27.21 28.73 -15.23
CA LEU A 59 26.15 29.67 -14.90
C LEU A 59 24.78 28.98 -14.84
N ALA A 60 24.48 28.09 -15.79
CA ALA A 60 23.25 27.32 -15.81
C ALA A 60 23.09 26.48 -14.54
N ALA A 61 24.13 25.73 -14.14
CA ALA A 61 24.12 24.93 -12.92
C ALA A 61 23.90 25.77 -11.65
N LYS A 62 24.45 26.99 -11.59
CA LYS A 62 24.22 27.92 -10.48
C LYS A 62 22.76 28.40 -10.43
N ILE A 63 22.16 28.70 -11.58
CA ILE A 63 20.75 29.11 -11.69
C ILE A 63 19.83 27.95 -11.30
N ASP A 64 20.11 26.73 -11.77
CA ASP A 64 19.34 25.53 -11.42
C ASP A 64 19.30 25.31 -9.91
N ALA A 65 20.46 25.41 -9.25
CA ALA A 65 20.61 25.20 -7.81
C ALA A 65 20.02 26.33 -6.95
N ALA A 66 19.68 27.49 -7.52
CA ALA A 66 19.13 28.61 -6.77
C ALA A 66 17.61 28.57 -6.65
N ASP A 67 17.11 29.15 -5.57
CA ASP A 67 15.68 29.35 -5.31
C ASP A 67 15.08 30.46 -6.18
N GLY A 68 15.89 31.25 -6.87
CA GLY A 68 15.46 32.30 -7.79
C GLY A 68 16.63 33.09 -8.38
N VAL A 69 16.34 33.92 -9.37
CA VAL A 69 17.32 34.78 -10.05
C VAL A 69 16.92 36.25 -9.94
N ILE A 70 17.90 37.10 -9.65
CA ILE A 70 17.79 38.56 -9.69
C ILE A 70 18.60 39.05 -10.88
N ILE A 71 17.97 39.66 -11.88
CA ILE A 71 18.67 40.20 -13.04
C ILE A 71 18.76 41.72 -12.90
N ALA A 72 19.97 42.26 -12.80
CA ALA A 72 20.20 43.70 -12.75
C ALA A 72 20.58 44.22 -14.14
N THR A 73 19.63 44.81 -14.86
CA THR A 73 19.81 45.21 -16.26
C THR A 73 20.01 46.73 -16.40
N PRO A 74 21.08 47.21 -17.08
CA PRO A 74 21.09 48.57 -17.60
C PRO A 74 20.10 48.74 -18.76
N GLU A 75 19.87 49.98 -19.17
CA GLU A 75 19.10 50.33 -20.37
C GLU A 75 20.02 50.94 -21.44
N TYR A 76 20.15 50.27 -22.58
CA TYR A 76 20.85 50.74 -23.78
C TYR A 76 19.85 50.84 -24.92
N ASP A 77 19.75 52.01 -25.55
CA ASP A 77 18.88 52.27 -26.72
C ASP A 77 17.43 51.79 -26.52
N HIS A 78 16.87 52.05 -25.33
CA HIS A 78 15.53 51.60 -24.91
C HIS A 78 15.34 50.07 -24.87
N SER A 79 16.42 49.32 -24.67
CA SER A 79 16.45 47.85 -24.60
C SER A 79 17.42 47.35 -23.52
N ILE A 80 17.39 46.04 -23.27
CA ILE A 80 18.47 45.36 -22.55
C ILE A 80 19.77 45.37 -23.36
N PRO A 81 20.94 45.26 -22.72
CA PRO A 81 22.21 45.13 -23.41
C PRO A 81 22.29 43.87 -24.27
N ALA A 82 22.98 43.97 -25.42
CA ALA A 82 23.20 42.83 -26.31
C ALA A 82 23.87 41.63 -25.61
N ALA A 83 24.79 41.89 -24.67
CA ALA A 83 25.44 40.85 -23.88
C ALA A 83 24.44 40.08 -22.99
N LEU A 84 23.46 40.76 -22.39
CA LEU A 84 22.42 40.09 -21.60
C LEU A 84 21.50 39.27 -22.49
N LYS A 85 21.10 39.81 -23.66
CA LYS A 85 20.30 39.05 -24.62
C LYS A 85 21.02 37.77 -25.05
N SER A 86 22.31 37.87 -25.37
CA SER A 86 23.16 36.74 -25.73
C SER A 86 23.30 35.73 -24.57
N ALA A 87 23.41 36.18 -23.33
CA ALA A 87 23.44 35.28 -22.17
C ALA A 87 22.11 34.50 -22.02
N ILE A 88 20.98 35.16 -22.24
CA ILE A 88 19.66 34.51 -22.20
C ILE A 88 19.52 33.48 -23.32
N GLU A 89 20.00 33.77 -24.54
CA GLU A 89 19.98 32.79 -25.65
C GLU A 89 20.78 31.53 -25.35
N TRP A 90 21.94 31.68 -24.71
CA TRP A 90 22.70 30.54 -24.19
C TRP A 90 21.89 29.71 -23.19
N LEU A 91 21.16 30.38 -22.30
CA LEU A 91 20.33 29.80 -21.24
C LEU A 91 18.91 29.39 -21.71
N SER A 92 18.65 29.43 -23.02
CA SER A 92 17.35 29.05 -23.58
C SER A 92 17.44 28.26 -24.90
N CYS A 93 18.64 27.94 -25.37
CA CYS A 93 18.83 27.21 -26.64
C CYS A 93 19.04 25.70 -26.43
N LYS A 94 20.00 25.31 -25.58
CA LYS A 94 20.30 23.90 -25.25
C LYS A 94 20.08 23.55 -23.79
N VAL A 95 20.42 24.48 -22.90
CA VAL A 95 20.10 24.41 -21.48
C VAL A 95 18.97 25.38 -21.20
N HIS A 96 18.09 25.05 -20.26
CA HIS A 96 16.89 25.84 -19.95
C HIS A 96 16.73 26.11 -18.44
N PRO A 97 17.78 26.59 -17.73
CA PRO A 97 17.75 26.72 -16.27
C PRO A 97 16.79 27.81 -15.76
N LEU A 98 16.29 28.66 -16.66
CA LEU A 98 15.32 29.71 -16.35
C LEU A 98 13.86 29.22 -16.41
N THR A 99 13.59 28.05 -16.98
CA THR A 99 12.23 27.52 -17.08
C THR A 99 11.62 27.30 -15.69
N HIS A 100 10.46 27.90 -15.45
CA HIS A 100 9.75 27.96 -14.18
C HIS A 100 10.52 28.60 -13.01
N LYS A 101 11.65 29.26 -13.27
CA LYS A 101 12.43 29.91 -12.23
C LYS A 101 11.79 31.26 -11.85
N PRO A 102 11.59 31.58 -10.55
CA PRO A 102 11.12 32.90 -10.16
C PRO A 102 12.21 33.95 -10.37
N VAL A 103 11.90 34.99 -11.13
CA VAL A 103 12.85 36.05 -11.48
C VAL A 103 12.41 37.42 -10.95
N MET A 104 13.31 38.11 -10.26
CA MET A 104 13.22 39.54 -9.97
C MET A 104 14.07 40.31 -10.98
N ILE A 105 13.55 41.43 -11.48
CA ILE A 105 14.34 42.36 -12.28
C ILE A 105 14.55 43.63 -11.46
N VAL A 106 15.80 44.08 -11.41
CA VAL A 106 16.19 45.37 -10.84
C VAL A 106 17.01 46.12 -11.87
N GLY A 107 17.17 47.42 -11.70
CA GLY A 107 18.08 48.15 -12.56
C GLY A 107 18.41 49.55 -12.08
N ALA A 108 19.58 50.02 -12.48
CA ALA A 108 20.06 51.36 -12.20
C ALA A 108 20.55 52.06 -13.46
N SER A 109 20.12 53.31 -13.67
CA SER A 109 20.51 54.14 -14.82
C SER A 109 20.81 55.58 -14.42
N TYR A 110 21.43 56.33 -15.33
CA TYR A 110 21.73 57.76 -15.12
C TYR A 110 20.49 58.65 -15.25
N GLY A 111 19.48 58.22 -16.00
CA GLY A 111 18.29 59.02 -16.26
C GLY A 111 17.25 58.94 -15.13
N PRO A 112 16.30 59.87 -15.08
CA PRO A 112 15.21 59.87 -14.09
C PRO A 112 14.27 58.66 -14.21
N GLN A 113 14.14 58.07 -15.41
CA GLN A 113 13.21 56.94 -15.67
C GLN A 113 13.76 55.58 -15.20
N GLY A 114 14.96 55.55 -14.61
CA GLY A 114 15.64 54.30 -14.26
C GLY A 114 15.83 53.43 -15.49
N THR A 115 15.51 52.14 -15.38
CA THR A 115 15.68 51.14 -16.45
C THR A 115 14.33 50.66 -16.99
N SER A 116 13.30 51.51 -16.96
CA SER A 116 11.90 51.11 -17.18
C SER A 116 11.69 50.36 -18.50
N ARG A 117 12.26 50.83 -19.61
CA ARG A 117 12.05 50.20 -20.92
C ARG A 117 12.88 48.93 -21.07
N ALA A 118 14.10 48.93 -20.55
CA ALA A 118 14.90 47.71 -20.51
C ALA A 118 14.24 46.61 -19.68
N GLN A 119 13.65 46.93 -18.52
CA GLN A 119 12.91 45.94 -17.72
C GLN A 119 11.66 45.44 -18.44
N GLN A 120 10.88 46.33 -19.07
CA GLN A 120 9.71 45.92 -19.87
C GLN A 120 10.11 44.99 -21.03
N HIS A 121 11.16 45.33 -21.76
CA HIS A 121 11.66 44.48 -22.85
C HIS A 121 12.20 43.14 -22.32
N LEU A 122 12.92 43.15 -21.18
CA LEU A 122 13.41 41.93 -20.54
C LEU A 122 12.26 41.01 -20.10
N ARG A 123 11.19 41.55 -19.53
CA ARG A 123 9.99 40.78 -19.15
C ARG A 123 9.43 40.03 -20.35
N GLN A 124 9.27 40.71 -21.49
CA GLN A 124 8.78 40.09 -22.73
C GLN A 124 9.69 38.96 -23.21
N ILE A 125 11.02 39.12 -23.09
CA ILE A 125 11.98 38.07 -23.48
C ILE A 125 11.90 36.87 -22.53
N LEU A 126 11.86 37.12 -21.22
CA LEU A 126 11.80 36.07 -20.19
C LEU A 126 10.50 35.24 -20.26
N ASP A 127 9.40 35.85 -20.70
CA ASP A 127 8.09 35.23 -20.90
C ASP A 127 7.99 34.42 -22.21
N SER A 128 8.99 34.53 -23.10
CA SER A 128 8.97 33.85 -24.39
C SER A 128 8.98 32.30 -24.28
N PRO A 129 8.29 31.58 -25.18
CA PRO A 129 8.40 30.13 -25.30
C PRO A 129 9.86 29.72 -25.53
N GLY A 130 10.42 28.94 -24.61
CA GLY A 130 11.82 28.48 -24.63
C GLY A 130 12.70 29.07 -23.53
N VAL A 131 12.39 30.27 -23.01
CA VAL A 131 12.99 30.77 -21.76
C VAL A 131 12.15 30.29 -20.57
N GLY A 132 10.85 30.63 -20.59
CA GLY A 132 9.85 30.12 -19.64
C GLY A 132 10.06 30.56 -18.18
N ALA A 133 10.71 31.70 -17.94
CA ALA A 133 10.89 32.24 -16.59
C ALA A 133 9.58 32.84 -16.06
N ILE A 134 9.38 32.82 -14.75
CA ILE A 134 8.20 33.42 -14.12
C ILE A 134 8.66 34.68 -13.40
N VAL A 135 8.39 35.84 -14.01
CA VAL A 135 8.91 37.13 -13.53
C VAL A 135 7.93 37.77 -12.55
N LEU A 136 8.43 38.30 -11.43
CA LEU A 136 7.64 38.99 -10.40
C LEU A 136 6.76 40.10 -11.02
N PRO A 137 5.42 40.00 -10.97
CA PRO A 137 4.53 41.00 -11.54
C PRO A 137 4.39 42.24 -10.63
N GLY A 138 4.20 43.41 -11.24
CA GLY A 138 3.78 44.64 -10.55
C GLY A 138 4.79 45.29 -9.60
N ASN A 139 5.99 44.71 -9.43
CA ASN A 139 7.03 45.21 -8.54
C ASN A 139 8.31 45.48 -9.35
N GLU A 140 8.63 46.76 -9.54
CA GLU A 140 9.71 47.21 -10.42
C GLU A 140 10.66 48.15 -9.66
N PHE A 141 11.87 47.67 -9.36
CA PHE A 141 12.89 48.53 -8.77
C PHE A 141 13.70 49.23 -9.86
N LEU A 142 13.36 50.50 -10.09
CA LEU A 142 13.88 51.35 -11.17
C LEU A 142 14.71 52.50 -10.60
N LEU A 143 15.99 52.25 -10.30
CA LEU A 143 16.85 53.27 -9.72
C LEU A 143 17.32 54.28 -10.79
N GLY A 144 16.74 55.49 -10.77
CA GLY A 144 17.21 56.63 -11.55
C GLY A 144 18.35 57.38 -10.86
N HIS A 145 18.95 58.34 -11.58
CA HIS A 145 19.99 59.25 -11.03
C HIS A 145 21.09 58.53 -10.24
N VAL A 146 21.59 57.41 -10.77
CA VAL A 146 22.44 56.50 -10.00
C VAL A 146 23.76 57.11 -9.52
N LYS A 147 24.27 58.17 -10.18
CA LYS A 147 25.49 58.86 -9.74
C LYS A 147 25.32 59.51 -8.38
N GLU A 148 24.11 59.97 -8.09
CA GLU A 148 23.74 60.61 -6.84
C GLU A 148 23.09 59.64 -5.85
N ALA A 149 22.78 58.39 -6.24
CA ALA A 149 22.06 57.43 -5.40
C ALA A 149 22.93 56.76 -4.33
N PHE A 150 24.21 56.51 -4.63
CA PHE A 150 25.15 55.83 -3.74
C PHE A 150 26.08 56.80 -3.00
N ASP A 151 26.58 56.39 -1.83
CA ASP A 151 27.67 57.07 -1.10
C ASP A 151 29.06 56.53 -1.48
N GLY A 152 30.09 57.01 -0.78
CA GLY A 152 31.48 56.59 -1.00
C GLY A 152 31.76 55.11 -0.69
N ASP A 153 30.91 54.48 0.14
CA ASP A 153 30.97 53.06 0.50
C ASP A 153 29.99 52.21 -0.34
N GLN A 154 29.49 52.77 -1.44
CA GLN A 154 28.54 52.14 -2.35
C GLN A 154 27.24 51.69 -1.66
N GLN A 155 26.81 52.41 -0.62
CA GLN A 155 25.51 52.23 0.02
C GLN A 155 24.49 53.20 -0.58
N LEU A 156 23.23 52.76 -0.70
CA LEU A 156 22.14 53.67 -1.04
C LEU A 156 21.96 54.70 0.08
N LYS A 157 21.80 55.97 -0.29
CA LYS A 157 21.69 57.09 0.67
C LYS A 157 20.26 57.40 1.08
N ASP A 158 19.32 57.22 0.16
CA ASP A 158 17.95 57.66 0.34
C ASP A 158 17.10 56.58 1.03
N ALA A 159 16.58 56.89 2.22
CA ALA A 159 15.84 55.94 3.04
C ALA A 159 14.54 55.46 2.37
N GLN A 160 13.87 56.30 1.58
CA GLN A 160 12.65 55.90 0.86
C GLN A 160 12.97 54.88 -0.23
N THR A 161 14.05 55.09 -0.97
CA THR A 161 14.56 54.16 -1.98
C THR A 161 14.97 52.82 -1.37
N ILE A 162 15.64 52.84 -0.21
CA ILE A 162 15.97 51.61 0.54
C ILE A 162 14.70 50.87 0.95
N SER A 163 13.75 51.57 1.57
CA SER A 163 12.48 50.97 2.00
C SER A 163 11.70 50.37 0.82
N PHE A 164 11.71 51.03 -0.34
CA PHE A 164 11.05 50.52 -1.54
C PHE A 164 11.77 49.28 -2.11
N LEU A 165 13.11 49.23 -2.05
CA LEU A 165 13.87 48.04 -2.42
C LEU A 165 13.58 46.87 -1.47
N GLU A 166 13.47 47.12 -0.17
CA GLU A 166 13.11 46.13 0.84
C GLU A 166 11.71 45.58 0.62
N GLU A 167 10.74 46.43 0.27
CA GLU A 167 9.39 46.03 -0.10
C GLU A 167 9.40 45.15 -1.37
N CYS A 168 10.06 45.60 -2.43
CA CYS A 168 10.20 44.83 -3.68
C CYS A 168 10.85 43.46 -3.43
N PHE A 169 11.89 43.41 -2.58
CA PHE A 169 12.57 42.17 -2.26
C PHE A 169 11.70 41.26 -1.38
N THR A 170 10.94 41.81 -0.43
CA THR A 170 9.98 41.05 0.38
C THR A 170 8.90 40.40 -0.49
N HIS A 171 8.31 41.17 -1.42
CA HIS A 171 7.37 40.63 -2.40
C HIS A 171 8.01 39.57 -3.30
N TYR A 172 9.29 39.74 -3.65
CA TYR A 172 10.02 38.72 -4.38
C TYR A 172 10.21 37.43 -3.56
N LEU A 173 10.49 37.52 -2.26
CA LEU A 173 10.60 36.34 -1.39
C LEU A 173 9.30 35.54 -1.35
N ASP A 174 8.17 36.22 -1.16
CA ASP A 174 6.85 35.58 -1.14
C ASP A 174 6.50 34.96 -2.48
N PHE A 175 6.72 35.70 -3.56
CA PHE A 175 6.54 35.21 -4.91
C PHE A 175 7.42 33.99 -5.21
N ALA A 176 8.71 34.05 -4.86
CA ALA A 176 9.62 32.93 -5.05
C ALA A 176 9.22 31.71 -4.22
N ARG A 177 8.68 31.87 -3.00
CA ARG A 177 8.12 30.75 -2.21
C ARG A 177 6.94 30.11 -2.94
N VAL A 178 5.99 30.90 -3.44
CA VAL A 178 4.81 30.39 -4.15
C VAL A 178 5.21 29.69 -5.45
N ILE A 179 6.04 30.31 -6.29
CA ILE A 179 6.49 29.71 -7.55
C ILE A 179 7.30 28.44 -7.29
N ASN A 180 8.17 28.44 -6.28
CA ASN A 180 8.90 27.23 -5.92
C ASN A 180 8.00 26.15 -5.31
N HIS A 181 6.88 26.50 -4.67
CA HIS A 181 5.91 25.49 -4.23
C HIS A 181 5.12 24.91 -5.41
N THR A 182 4.73 25.75 -6.37
CA THR A 182 3.87 25.37 -7.49
C THR A 182 4.61 24.68 -8.63
N TYR A 183 5.80 25.17 -8.99
CA TYR A 183 6.50 24.75 -10.21
C TYR A 183 7.89 24.17 -9.98
N ARG A 184 8.47 24.36 -8.78
CA ARG A 184 9.44 23.37 -8.33
C ARG A 184 8.57 22.14 -8.07
N LYS A 185 8.50 21.25 -9.06
CA LYS A 185 8.69 19.83 -8.75
C LYS A 185 9.78 19.86 -7.71
N GLU A 186 9.53 19.42 -6.48
CA GLU A 186 10.58 19.22 -5.49
C GLU A 186 11.79 18.81 -6.28
N ALA A 187 12.85 19.64 -6.29
CA ALA A 187 14.01 19.31 -7.10
C ALA A 187 14.32 17.89 -6.68
N PRO A 188 14.13 16.88 -7.56
CA PRO A 188 14.14 15.49 -7.14
C PRO A 188 15.46 15.36 -6.44
N LYS A 189 15.43 15.11 -5.12
CA LYS A 189 16.58 15.24 -4.22
C LYS A 189 17.77 14.81 -5.05
N LEU A 190 18.56 15.79 -5.48
CA LEU A 190 19.68 15.48 -6.35
C LEU A 190 20.40 14.38 -5.57
N ALA A 191 20.69 13.24 -6.19
CA ALA A 191 21.42 12.18 -5.51
C ALA A 191 22.75 12.71 -4.90
N ALA A 192 23.16 13.95 -5.20
CA ALA A 192 24.03 14.78 -4.39
C ALA A 192 23.47 15.09 -2.98
N LYS A 193 23.78 14.16 -2.06
CA LYS A 193 23.56 14.14 -0.60
C LYS A 193 22.28 13.46 -0.10
N THR A 194 21.80 12.41 -0.77
CA THR A 194 21.10 11.37 0.01
C THR A 194 22.12 10.75 0.95
N THR A 195 21.94 10.99 2.26
CA THR A 195 22.75 10.29 3.27
C THR A 195 22.15 8.90 3.41
N TRP A 196 22.94 7.90 3.03
CA TRP A 196 22.58 6.50 3.10
C TRP A 196 22.94 5.94 4.48
N ASN A 197 21.97 5.30 5.13
CA ASN A 197 22.17 4.65 6.42
C ASN A 197 22.59 3.17 6.26
N GLY A 198 22.28 2.56 5.13
CA GLY A 198 22.65 1.19 4.79
C GLY A 198 22.48 0.93 3.30
N ALA A 199 22.95 -0.22 2.83
CA ALA A 199 22.84 -0.61 1.43
C ALA A 199 22.63 -2.13 1.31
N TYR A 200 21.71 -2.50 0.42
CA TYR A 200 21.39 -3.87 0.07
C TYR A 200 21.39 -4.00 -1.45
N ASP A 201 21.50 -5.23 -1.95
CA ASP A 201 21.40 -5.47 -3.38
C ASP A 201 19.93 -5.36 -3.81
N VAL A 202 19.01 -5.94 -3.02
CA VAL A 202 17.56 -5.85 -3.24
C VAL A 202 16.86 -5.43 -1.96
N ILE A 203 15.86 -4.55 -2.07
CA ILE A 203 14.92 -4.25 -0.97
C ILE A 203 13.55 -4.77 -1.37
N VAL A 204 12.93 -5.58 -0.50
CA VAL A 204 11.56 -6.09 -0.65
C VAL A 204 10.70 -5.45 0.43
N ILE A 205 9.57 -4.86 0.03
CA ILE A 205 8.65 -4.16 0.93
C ILE A 205 7.36 -4.97 1.04
N GLY A 206 7.02 -5.36 2.26
CA GLY A 206 5.90 -6.24 2.62
C GLY A 206 6.38 -7.68 2.80
N PHE A 207 6.11 -8.29 3.97
CA PHE A 207 6.45 -9.67 4.30
C PHE A 207 5.20 -10.55 4.34
N GLY A 208 4.43 -10.51 3.24
CA GLY A 208 3.41 -11.51 2.91
C GLY A 208 3.97 -12.61 2.00
N ALA A 209 3.10 -13.39 1.35
CA ALA A 209 3.52 -14.47 0.45
C ALA A 209 4.40 -13.96 -0.71
N ALA A 210 3.97 -12.90 -1.40
CA ALA A 210 4.73 -12.33 -2.52
C ALA A 210 6.11 -11.83 -2.10
N GLY A 211 6.19 -11.15 -0.95
CA GLY A 211 7.44 -10.61 -0.41
C GLY A 211 8.39 -11.69 0.11
N ALA A 212 7.88 -12.68 0.84
CA ALA A 212 8.67 -13.83 1.27
C ALA A 212 9.27 -14.58 0.08
N THR A 213 8.45 -14.83 -0.95
CA THR A 213 8.91 -15.45 -2.20
C THR A 213 9.94 -14.57 -2.92
N ALA A 214 9.67 -13.27 -3.09
CA ALA A 214 10.62 -12.37 -3.76
C ALA A 214 11.96 -12.27 -3.04
N ALA A 215 11.95 -12.13 -1.71
CA ALA A 215 13.16 -12.06 -0.91
C ALA A 215 13.97 -13.36 -0.99
N ARG A 216 13.30 -14.51 -0.88
CA ARG A 216 13.92 -15.82 -1.04
C ARG A 216 14.59 -15.97 -2.40
N PHE A 217 13.85 -15.75 -3.49
CA PHE A 217 14.41 -15.95 -4.83
C PHE A 217 15.47 -14.92 -5.19
N ALA A 218 15.40 -13.70 -4.63
CA ALA A 218 16.49 -12.74 -4.78
C ALA A 218 17.76 -13.23 -4.08
N ALA A 219 17.64 -13.75 -2.84
CA ALA A 219 18.75 -14.31 -2.08
C ALA A 219 19.33 -15.58 -2.72
N ASP A 220 18.48 -16.48 -3.24
CA ASP A 220 18.91 -17.67 -3.99
C ASP A 220 19.67 -17.31 -5.27
N ASN A 221 19.46 -16.10 -5.81
CA ASN A 221 20.22 -15.53 -6.92
C ASN A 221 21.40 -14.63 -6.48
N GLY A 222 21.84 -14.77 -5.22
CA GLY A 222 23.06 -14.17 -4.70
C GLY A 222 22.94 -12.73 -4.21
N ALA A 223 21.74 -12.16 -4.13
CA ALA A 223 21.53 -10.82 -3.59
C ALA A 223 21.56 -10.83 -2.05
N LYS A 224 22.20 -9.82 -1.43
CA LYS A 224 21.92 -9.46 -0.04
C LYS A 224 20.63 -8.65 0.01
N VAL A 225 19.63 -9.17 0.72
CA VAL A 225 18.25 -8.66 0.71
C VAL A 225 17.90 -8.01 2.04
N LEU A 226 17.25 -6.85 1.97
CA LEU A 226 16.45 -6.32 3.07
C LEU A 226 14.98 -6.60 2.79
N LEU A 227 14.31 -7.30 3.70
CA LEU A 227 12.87 -7.52 3.69
C LEU A 227 12.25 -6.73 4.84
N THR A 228 11.32 -5.82 4.54
CA THR A 228 10.70 -4.95 5.55
C THR A 228 9.19 -5.13 5.60
N ASP A 229 8.60 -5.10 6.79
CA ASP A 229 7.14 -5.13 6.99
C ASP A 229 6.70 -4.03 7.97
N ALA A 230 5.55 -3.43 7.71
CA ALA A 230 4.93 -2.46 8.61
C ALA A 230 4.38 -3.12 9.87
N ALA A 231 3.98 -4.40 9.79
CA ALA A 231 3.51 -5.18 10.90
C ALA A 231 4.66 -5.51 11.87
N PRO A 232 4.41 -5.46 13.20
CA PRO A 232 5.36 -5.92 14.21
C PRO A 232 5.48 -7.45 14.22
N GLU A 233 6.47 -7.95 14.97
CA GLU A 233 6.65 -9.39 15.20
C GLU A 233 5.36 -10.05 15.69
N GLY A 234 5.04 -11.18 15.07
CA GLY A 234 3.84 -11.96 15.29
C GLY A 234 2.61 -11.46 14.53
N HIS A 235 2.70 -10.34 13.84
CA HIS A 235 1.65 -9.79 12.98
C HIS A 235 2.05 -9.73 11.50
N GLU A 236 3.29 -10.10 11.16
CA GLU A 236 3.73 -10.25 9.78
C GLU A 236 2.94 -11.35 9.02
N GLY A 237 3.09 -11.40 7.70
CA GLY A 237 2.40 -12.36 6.84
C GLY A 237 1.20 -11.80 6.09
N GLY A 238 0.81 -10.55 6.35
CA GLY A 238 -0.29 -9.89 5.63
C GLY A 238 -1.56 -10.74 5.55
N ASN A 239 -2.26 -10.70 4.42
CA ASN A 239 -3.47 -11.50 4.19
C ASN A 239 -3.22 -13.02 4.14
N VAL A 240 -2.03 -13.49 3.71
CA VAL A 240 -1.76 -14.94 3.57
C VAL A 240 -1.80 -15.68 4.91
N ARG A 241 -1.44 -15.01 6.00
CA ARG A 241 -1.52 -15.57 7.35
C ARG A 241 -2.94 -15.98 7.74
N TYR A 242 -3.95 -15.26 7.25
CA TYR A 242 -5.37 -15.50 7.53
C TYR A 242 -6.05 -16.35 6.46
N ALA A 243 -5.37 -16.61 5.34
CA ALA A 243 -5.93 -17.35 4.23
C ALA A 243 -6.13 -18.83 4.55
N GLY A 244 -7.06 -19.46 3.82
CA GLY A 244 -7.30 -20.89 3.89
C GLY A 244 -6.14 -21.76 3.39
N GLN A 245 -5.03 -21.17 2.93
CA GLN A 245 -3.85 -21.78 2.28
C GLN A 245 -4.03 -22.25 0.83
N VAL A 246 -5.22 -22.08 0.26
CA VAL A 246 -5.55 -22.56 -1.09
C VAL A 246 -4.87 -21.77 -2.18
N VAL A 247 -4.16 -22.46 -3.08
CA VAL A 247 -3.51 -21.88 -4.25
C VAL A 247 -4.18 -22.40 -5.51
N ALA A 248 -4.59 -21.50 -6.41
CA ALA A 248 -5.22 -21.89 -7.68
C ALA A 248 -4.23 -22.61 -8.59
N THR A 249 -4.67 -23.73 -9.16
CA THR A 249 -3.88 -24.62 -10.02
C THR A 249 -4.74 -25.17 -11.16
N GLY A 250 -4.09 -25.72 -12.19
CA GLY A 250 -4.77 -26.40 -13.29
C GLY A 250 -3.95 -27.58 -13.81
N SER A 251 -4.56 -28.44 -14.62
CA SER A 251 -3.85 -29.56 -15.28
C SER A 251 -3.61 -29.35 -16.78
N ASP A 252 -4.29 -28.37 -17.38
CA ASP A 252 -4.28 -28.11 -18.82
C ASP A 252 -4.21 -26.59 -19.07
N TYR A 253 -3.19 -26.16 -19.81
CA TYR A 253 -2.90 -24.75 -20.06
C TYR A 253 -3.96 -24.06 -20.91
N ASP A 254 -4.38 -24.67 -22.03
CA ASP A 254 -5.31 -24.03 -22.96
C ASP A 254 -6.70 -23.90 -22.33
N LYS A 255 -7.14 -24.92 -21.60
CA LYS A 255 -8.38 -24.85 -20.80
C LYS A 255 -8.30 -23.80 -19.70
N MET A 256 -7.19 -23.74 -18.96
CA MET A 256 -7.03 -22.76 -17.88
C MET A 256 -6.99 -21.33 -18.44
N LEU A 257 -6.37 -21.13 -19.60
CA LEU A 257 -6.35 -19.85 -20.30
C LEU A 257 -7.75 -19.44 -20.79
N ALA A 258 -8.53 -20.37 -21.34
CA ALA A 258 -9.92 -20.12 -21.72
C ALA A 258 -10.78 -19.72 -20.51
N TYR A 259 -10.61 -20.43 -19.40
CA TYR A 259 -11.31 -20.15 -18.14
C TYR A 259 -11.04 -18.74 -17.62
N TYR A 260 -9.76 -18.35 -17.52
CA TYR A 260 -9.40 -17.01 -17.04
C TYR A 260 -9.77 -15.90 -18.03
N LYS A 261 -9.74 -16.14 -19.35
CA LYS A 261 -10.24 -15.17 -20.34
C LYS A 261 -11.73 -14.90 -20.16
N ALA A 262 -12.53 -15.95 -19.92
CA ALA A 262 -13.96 -15.81 -19.67
C ALA A 262 -14.25 -15.06 -18.37
N MET A 263 -13.51 -15.37 -17.30
CA MET A 263 -13.66 -14.77 -15.98
C MET A 263 -13.24 -13.28 -15.97
N LEU A 264 -12.10 -12.96 -16.58
CA LEU A 264 -11.53 -11.61 -16.55
C LEU A 264 -12.15 -10.67 -17.61
N GLY A 265 -12.75 -11.22 -18.66
CA GLY A 265 -13.53 -10.47 -19.63
C GLY A 265 -14.75 -9.77 -18.99
N PRO A 266 -15.13 -8.55 -19.42
CA PRO A 266 -14.64 -7.83 -20.59
C PRO A 266 -13.43 -6.93 -20.30
N ILE A 267 -12.71 -7.13 -19.19
CA ILE A 267 -11.49 -6.36 -18.92
C ILE A 267 -10.33 -6.98 -19.70
N ASP A 268 -9.76 -6.21 -20.61
CA ASP A 268 -8.58 -6.61 -21.38
C ASP A 268 -7.32 -6.51 -20.52
N LEU A 269 -6.79 -7.66 -20.10
CA LEU A 269 -5.45 -7.76 -19.55
C LEU A 269 -4.41 -7.93 -20.64
N ASP A 270 -3.20 -7.47 -20.35
CA ASP A 270 -2.03 -7.74 -21.18
C ASP A 270 -1.87 -9.25 -21.41
N SER A 271 -1.73 -9.64 -22.67
CA SER A 271 -1.75 -11.06 -23.07
C SER A 271 -0.58 -11.83 -22.48
N ASP A 272 0.59 -11.21 -22.41
CA ASP A 272 1.80 -11.87 -21.92
C ASP A 272 1.73 -12.05 -20.41
N LEU A 273 1.18 -11.07 -19.69
CA LEU A 273 0.92 -11.17 -18.26
C LEU A 273 -0.08 -12.30 -17.95
N LEU A 274 -1.20 -12.36 -18.67
CA LEU A 274 -2.21 -13.40 -18.48
C LEU A 274 -1.63 -14.80 -18.77
N GLN A 275 -0.88 -14.95 -19.87
CA GLN A 275 -0.25 -16.22 -20.22
C GLN A 275 0.80 -16.62 -19.16
N THR A 276 1.58 -15.68 -18.65
CA THR A 276 2.56 -15.93 -17.58
C THR A 276 1.87 -16.40 -16.31
N TYR A 277 0.75 -15.77 -15.96
CA TYR A 277 -0.04 -16.12 -14.78
C TYR A 277 -0.64 -17.52 -14.88
N VAL A 278 -1.29 -17.84 -16.00
CA VAL A 278 -1.85 -19.17 -16.27
C VAL A 278 -0.77 -20.25 -16.35
N HIS A 279 0.37 -19.94 -16.99
CA HIS A 279 1.50 -20.85 -17.06
C HIS A 279 2.04 -21.17 -15.66
N GLY A 280 2.13 -20.18 -14.78
CA GLY A 280 2.52 -20.38 -13.39
C GLY A 280 1.53 -21.28 -12.64
N MET A 281 0.22 -21.10 -12.82
CA MET A 281 -0.81 -21.91 -12.17
C MET A 281 -0.77 -23.39 -12.57
N VAL A 282 -0.58 -23.71 -13.84
CA VAL A 282 -0.52 -25.12 -14.29
C VAL A 282 0.77 -25.82 -13.84
N ASN A 283 1.84 -25.06 -13.57
CA ASN A 283 3.10 -25.58 -13.04
C ASN A 283 3.22 -25.49 -11.51
N MET A 284 2.20 -24.96 -10.82
CA MET A 284 2.27 -24.65 -9.39
C MET A 284 2.48 -25.88 -8.50
N ARG A 285 1.93 -27.05 -8.87
CA ARG A 285 2.17 -28.28 -8.10
C ARG A 285 3.64 -28.69 -8.15
N GLN A 286 4.33 -28.46 -9.26
CA GLN A 286 5.76 -28.69 -9.35
C GLN A 286 6.53 -27.64 -8.52
N TYR A 287 6.10 -26.38 -8.55
CA TYR A 287 6.65 -25.34 -7.69
C TYR A 287 6.62 -25.71 -6.20
N PHE A 288 5.53 -26.32 -5.72
CA PHE A 288 5.41 -26.77 -4.34
C PHE A 288 6.48 -27.80 -3.97
N ARG A 289 6.76 -28.76 -4.86
CA ARG A 289 7.82 -29.76 -4.64
C ARG A 289 9.22 -29.16 -4.74
N ASP A 290 9.47 -28.36 -5.78
CA ASP A 290 10.80 -27.84 -6.08
C ASP A 290 11.24 -26.77 -5.09
N TYR A 291 10.29 -25.99 -4.58
CA TYR A 291 10.61 -24.80 -3.81
C TYR A 291 10.03 -24.83 -2.40
N LEU A 292 8.85 -25.39 -2.15
CA LEU A 292 8.27 -25.36 -0.80
C LEU A 292 8.60 -26.61 0.04
N ASP A 293 9.31 -27.59 -0.53
CA ASP A 293 9.65 -28.87 0.11
C ASP A 293 8.41 -29.62 0.64
N VAL A 294 7.28 -29.52 -0.09
CA VAL A 294 6.01 -30.17 0.27
C VAL A 294 5.45 -30.98 -0.89
N GLU A 295 4.79 -32.10 -0.57
CA GLU A 295 3.95 -32.80 -1.54
C GLU A 295 2.59 -32.10 -1.59
N PRO A 296 2.21 -31.48 -2.72
CA PRO A 296 0.98 -30.72 -2.84
C PRO A 296 -0.27 -31.60 -2.69
N VAL A 297 -1.25 -31.11 -1.94
CA VAL A 297 -2.55 -31.78 -1.79
C VAL A 297 -3.57 -31.15 -2.74
N SER A 298 -4.12 -31.96 -3.66
CA SER A 298 -5.22 -31.54 -4.53
C SER A 298 -6.54 -31.50 -3.77
N TYR A 299 -7.25 -30.39 -3.91
CA TYR A 299 -8.60 -30.22 -3.39
C TYR A 299 -9.60 -31.13 -4.11
N ASN A 300 -9.55 -31.17 -5.45
CA ASN A 300 -10.47 -31.97 -6.24
C ASN A 300 -10.37 -33.46 -5.92
N ASP A 301 -9.15 -33.98 -5.72
CA ASP A 301 -8.92 -35.40 -5.41
C ASP A 301 -9.29 -35.74 -3.96
N THR A 302 -9.03 -34.85 -3.02
CA THR A 302 -9.19 -35.12 -1.58
C THR A 302 -10.59 -34.84 -1.07
N TYR A 303 -11.18 -33.73 -1.51
CA TYR A 303 -12.42 -33.17 -0.95
C TYR A 303 -13.61 -33.30 -1.88
N LYS A 304 -13.45 -32.88 -3.14
CA LYS A 304 -14.56 -32.90 -4.11
C LYS A 304 -14.94 -34.33 -4.51
N ASN A 305 -13.93 -35.14 -4.82
CA ASN A 305 -14.10 -36.52 -5.30
C ASN A 305 -13.67 -37.57 -4.26
N GLY A 306 -13.14 -37.13 -3.11
CA GLY A 306 -12.55 -38.00 -2.08
C GLY A 306 -13.44 -38.28 -0.87
N SER A 307 -12.85 -38.88 0.17
CA SER A 307 -13.57 -39.46 1.31
C SER A 307 -13.91 -38.49 2.46
N ARG A 308 -13.60 -37.18 2.34
CA ARG A 308 -13.50 -36.26 3.50
C ARG A 308 -14.36 -34.97 3.52
N GLY A 309 -15.53 -34.94 2.88
CA GLY A 309 -16.70 -34.23 3.44
C GLY A 309 -16.95 -32.74 3.13
N GLU A 310 -18.09 -32.25 3.65
CA GLU A 310 -18.94 -31.18 3.08
C GLU A 310 -18.48 -29.72 3.23
N VAL A 311 -17.58 -29.39 4.16
CA VAL A 311 -17.11 -28.00 4.41
C VAL A 311 -16.34 -27.42 3.20
N ALA A 312 -15.78 -28.31 2.39
CA ALA A 312 -15.04 -27.99 1.20
C ALA A 312 -15.94 -27.83 -0.05
N LYS A 313 -17.09 -28.54 -0.13
CA LYS A 313 -17.90 -28.65 -1.35
C LYS A 313 -18.29 -27.27 -1.89
N GLY A 314 -17.94 -27.00 -3.16
CA GLY A 314 -18.29 -25.76 -3.86
C GLY A 314 -17.17 -24.72 -3.94
N LEU A 315 -16.01 -24.94 -3.32
CA LEU A 315 -14.87 -24.01 -3.40
C LEU A 315 -14.16 -23.98 -4.77
N ALA A 316 -14.34 -25.01 -5.61
CA ALA A 316 -13.67 -25.10 -6.91
C ALA A 316 -14.39 -25.98 -7.96
N PRO A 317 -14.55 -25.50 -9.21
CA PRO A 317 -14.42 -24.11 -9.65
C PRO A 317 -15.59 -23.24 -9.16
N GLU A 318 -15.37 -21.94 -8.95
CA GLU A 318 -16.45 -21.01 -8.59
C GLU A 318 -17.37 -20.67 -9.76
N TYR A 319 -16.84 -20.70 -10.99
CA TYR A 319 -17.59 -20.46 -12.23
C TYR A 319 -17.66 -21.72 -13.11
N PRO A 320 -18.35 -22.79 -12.68
CA PRO A 320 -18.42 -24.05 -13.43
C PRO A 320 -19.04 -23.91 -14.83
N GLU A 321 -19.77 -22.81 -15.09
CA GLU A 321 -20.38 -22.53 -16.39
C GLU A 321 -19.40 -22.10 -17.48
N TYR A 322 -18.16 -21.72 -17.12
CA TYR A 322 -17.18 -21.25 -18.10
C TYR A 322 -16.38 -22.39 -18.73
N GLU A 323 -15.97 -22.17 -19.99
CA GLU A 323 -15.12 -23.10 -20.71
C GLU A 323 -13.81 -23.33 -19.97
N GLY A 324 -13.38 -24.59 -19.88
CA GLY A 324 -12.14 -24.98 -19.22
C GLY A 324 -12.22 -25.07 -17.69
N ALA A 325 -13.38 -24.78 -17.07
CA ALA A 325 -13.56 -24.87 -15.61
C ALA A 325 -13.28 -26.28 -15.03
N ASP A 326 -13.33 -27.32 -15.86
CA ASP A 326 -13.02 -28.71 -15.49
C ASP A 326 -11.54 -28.94 -15.15
N THR A 327 -10.63 -28.07 -15.62
CA THR A 327 -9.19 -28.13 -15.29
C THR A 327 -8.86 -27.48 -13.95
N PHE A 328 -9.71 -26.59 -13.46
CA PHE A 328 -9.43 -25.75 -12.30
C PHE A 328 -9.45 -26.56 -11.00
N ASP A 329 -8.43 -26.34 -10.17
CA ASP A 329 -8.28 -27.00 -8.88
C ASP A 329 -7.61 -26.07 -7.86
N LEU A 330 -7.79 -26.37 -6.59
CA LEU A 330 -7.07 -25.73 -5.50
C LEU A 330 -6.02 -26.69 -4.95
N THR A 331 -4.84 -26.17 -4.64
CA THR A 331 -3.75 -26.94 -4.04
C THR A 331 -3.37 -26.32 -2.70
N THR A 332 -3.14 -27.16 -1.70
CA THR A 332 -2.70 -26.77 -0.35
C THR A 332 -1.37 -27.42 -0.01
N VAL A 333 -0.66 -26.88 1.00
CA VAL A 333 0.63 -27.45 1.46
C VAL A 333 0.43 -28.64 2.39
N HIS A 334 -0.78 -28.80 2.95
CA HIS A 334 -1.24 -30.00 3.64
C HIS A 334 -2.78 -30.07 3.60
N GLU A 335 -3.39 -31.12 4.16
CA GLU A 335 -4.85 -31.31 4.10
C GLU A 335 -5.65 -30.22 4.84
N GLY A 336 -5.14 -29.56 5.88
CA GLY A 336 -5.90 -28.59 6.68
C GLY A 336 -6.19 -27.25 5.99
N PHE A 337 -6.94 -26.38 6.67
CA PHE A 337 -7.29 -25.02 6.23
C PHE A 337 -7.23 -24.05 7.41
N PHE A 338 -7.00 -22.75 7.14
CA PHE A 338 -7.04 -21.65 8.12
C PHE A 338 -6.09 -21.79 9.32
N ASP A 339 -4.93 -22.41 9.13
CA ASP A 339 -3.92 -22.64 10.17
C ASP A 339 -2.56 -21.96 9.88
N ALA A 340 -2.55 -21.09 8.87
CA ALA A 340 -1.39 -20.36 8.38
C ALA A 340 -0.22 -21.24 7.90
N ALA A 341 -0.45 -22.52 7.54
CA ALA A 341 0.64 -23.42 7.17
C ALA A 341 1.47 -22.94 5.97
N LEU A 342 0.83 -22.45 4.90
CA LEU A 342 1.55 -21.87 3.76
C LEU A 342 2.41 -20.66 4.19
N TRP A 343 1.84 -19.77 5.00
CA TRP A 343 2.57 -18.62 5.54
C TRP A 343 3.80 -19.07 6.35
N LYS A 344 3.63 -20.02 7.28
CA LYS A 344 4.73 -20.55 8.10
C LYS A 344 5.84 -21.17 7.27
N ASN A 345 5.49 -21.94 6.24
CA ASN A 345 6.45 -22.51 5.30
C ASN A 345 7.25 -21.41 4.56
N LEU A 346 6.57 -20.41 4.01
CA LEU A 346 7.22 -19.29 3.33
C LEU A 346 8.12 -18.46 4.27
N ARG A 347 7.63 -18.20 5.48
CA ARG A 347 8.40 -17.53 6.55
C ARG A 347 9.66 -18.32 6.89
N GLN A 348 9.56 -19.63 7.03
CA GLN A 348 10.69 -20.49 7.35
C GLN A 348 11.77 -20.42 6.27
N HIS A 349 11.39 -20.45 5.00
CA HIS A 349 12.36 -20.31 3.90
C HIS A 349 13.10 -18.97 3.89
N VAL A 350 12.50 -17.90 4.42
CA VAL A 350 13.20 -16.62 4.65
C VAL A 350 14.17 -16.73 5.83
N VAL A 351 13.72 -17.29 6.96
CA VAL A 351 14.54 -17.48 8.17
C VAL A 351 15.76 -18.37 7.90
N ASP A 352 15.60 -19.45 7.14
CA ASP A 352 16.69 -20.36 6.75
C ASP A 352 17.79 -19.65 5.94
N ARG A 353 17.47 -18.46 5.40
CA ARG A 353 18.37 -17.62 4.60
C ARG A 353 18.80 -16.37 5.38
N ASN A 354 18.76 -16.38 6.71
CA ASN A 354 19.12 -15.22 7.55
C ASN A 354 20.53 -14.64 7.29
N GLN A 355 21.44 -15.41 6.69
CA GLN A 355 22.75 -14.91 6.25
C GLN A 355 22.63 -13.89 5.10
N ASN A 356 21.66 -14.11 4.21
CA ASN A 356 21.43 -13.32 2.99
C ASN A 356 20.18 -12.43 3.06
N ILE A 357 19.26 -12.65 4.00
CA ILE A 357 18.04 -11.86 4.17
C ILE A 357 18.01 -11.29 5.58
N ASP A 358 18.05 -9.96 5.66
CA ASP A 358 17.77 -9.24 6.90
C ASP A 358 16.29 -8.86 6.92
N VAL A 359 15.59 -9.15 8.01
CA VAL A 359 14.16 -8.85 8.18
C VAL A 359 13.99 -7.71 9.18
N TRP A 360 13.26 -6.67 8.78
CA TRP A 360 12.86 -5.55 9.62
C TRP A 360 11.34 -5.50 9.76
N LEU A 361 10.85 -5.75 10.97
CA LEU A 361 9.43 -5.65 11.34
C LEU A 361 9.15 -4.29 11.98
N ALA A 362 7.86 -3.92 12.09
CA ALA A 362 7.43 -2.59 12.55
C ALA A 362 8.14 -1.44 11.81
N SER A 363 8.46 -1.67 10.54
CA SER A 363 9.35 -0.84 9.74
C SER A 363 8.68 -0.42 8.42
N PRO A 364 7.65 0.45 8.47
CA PRO A 364 6.93 0.85 7.27
C PRO A 364 7.85 1.66 6.33
N ALA A 365 7.87 1.27 5.06
CA ALA A 365 8.46 2.06 3.99
C ALA A 365 7.59 3.29 3.71
N GLN A 366 8.23 4.44 3.49
CA GLN A 366 7.56 5.74 3.35
C GLN A 366 7.66 6.29 1.93
N HIS A 367 8.85 6.19 1.32
CA HIS A 367 9.11 6.76 -0.01
C HIS A 367 10.06 5.89 -0.83
N LEU A 368 9.83 5.82 -2.14
CA LEU A 368 10.83 5.35 -3.09
C LEU A 368 11.81 6.49 -3.42
N ILE A 369 13.10 6.18 -3.49
CA ILE A 369 14.14 7.12 -3.87
C ILE A 369 14.48 6.88 -5.34
N GLN A 370 14.03 7.78 -6.21
CA GLN A 370 14.24 7.71 -7.66
C GLN A 370 15.40 8.60 -8.11
N ASP A 371 16.29 8.07 -8.95
CA ASP A 371 17.32 8.85 -9.62
C ASP A 371 16.67 9.87 -10.58
N PRO A 372 16.98 11.17 -10.47
CA PRO A 372 16.28 12.21 -11.20
C PRO A 372 16.46 12.14 -12.71
N THR A 373 17.58 11.58 -13.18
CA THR A 373 18.01 11.56 -14.58
C THR A 373 17.55 10.27 -15.27
N THR A 374 17.92 9.13 -14.72
CA THR A 374 17.67 7.79 -15.27
C THR A 374 16.28 7.28 -14.93
N LYS A 375 15.62 7.88 -13.94
CA LYS A 375 14.34 7.42 -13.35
C LYS A 375 14.42 6.04 -12.69
N ALA A 376 15.62 5.50 -12.50
CA ALA A 376 15.82 4.26 -11.78
C ALA A 376 15.51 4.42 -10.29
N ILE A 377 14.88 3.42 -9.68
CA ILE A 377 14.74 3.36 -8.22
C ILE A 377 16.08 2.90 -7.63
N ILE A 378 16.62 3.69 -6.71
CA ILE A 378 17.97 3.51 -6.14
C ILE A 378 17.94 3.30 -4.62
N GLY A 379 16.77 3.31 -4.00
CA GLY A 379 16.61 3.07 -2.56
C GLY A 379 15.22 3.38 -2.05
N VAL A 380 15.07 3.28 -0.73
CA VAL A 380 13.80 3.44 -0.01
C VAL A 380 14.05 4.23 1.28
N THR A 381 13.13 5.13 1.63
CA THR A 381 13.06 5.71 2.97
C THR A 381 12.17 4.83 3.85
N ILE A 382 12.69 4.33 4.97
CA ILE A 382 12.00 3.40 5.87
C ILE A 382 11.98 4.00 7.27
N LYS A 383 10.85 3.90 7.98
CA LYS A 383 10.80 4.25 9.40
C LYS A 383 11.27 3.05 10.22
N ARG A 384 12.43 3.14 10.87
CA ARG A 384 13.03 2.09 11.71
C ARG A 384 13.33 2.65 13.09
N ASN A 385 12.93 1.96 14.16
CA ASN A 385 13.16 2.40 15.55
C ASN A 385 12.72 3.85 15.83
N GLY A 386 11.62 4.27 15.21
CA GLY A 386 11.08 5.64 15.33
C GLY A 386 11.80 6.70 14.50
N GLN A 387 12.83 6.35 13.73
CA GLN A 387 13.60 7.25 12.86
C GLN A 387 13.39 6.94 11.38
N SER A 388 13.34 7.95 10.52
CA SER A 388 13.35 7.75 9.07
C SER A 388 14.79 7.57 8.59
N VAL A 389 15.07 6.44 7.94
CA VAL A 389 16.39 6.06 7.43
C VAL A 389 16.31 5.81 5.92
N ASN A 390 17.36 6.19 5.18
CA ASN A 390 17.44 5.93 3.74
C ASN A 390 18.32 4.70 3.50
N ILE A 391 17.76 3.68 2.86
CA ILE A 391 18.47 2.44 2.52
C ILE A 391 18.63 2.36 1.01
N GLN A 392 19.88 2.20 0.56
CA GLN A 392 20.21 2.06 -0.85
C GLN A 392 19.83 0.66 -1.36
N ALA A 393 19.23 0.60 -2.55
CA ALA A 393 19.03 -0.62 -3.31
C ALA A 393 19.94 -0.57 -4.54
N LYS A 394 20.91 -1.49 -4.66
CA LYS A 394 21.85 -1.47 -5.79
C LYS A 394 21.25 -2.03 -7.07
N ASN A 395 20.43 -3.07 -6.98
CA ASN A 395 19.90 -3.79 -8.14
C ASN A 395 18.41 -3.54 -8.35
N GLY A 396 17.61 -3.46 -7.28
CA GLY A 396 16.21 -3.07 -7.39
C GLY A 396 15.38 -3.16 -6.12
N VAL A 397 14.14 -2.68 -6.25
CA VAL A 397 13.12 -2.68 -5.19
C VAL A 397 11.90 -3.48 -5.66
N VAL A 398 11.38 -4.35 -4.78
CA VAL A 398 10.13 -5.10 -5.01
C VAL A 398 9.06 -4.57 -4.06
N LEU A 399 7.96 -4.06 -4.62
CA LEU A 399 6.75 -3.73 -3.87
C LEU A 399 5.85 -4.96 -3.78
N ALA A 400 5.66 -5.47 -2.56
CA ALA A 400 4.80 -6.60 -2.21
C ALA A 400 3.91 -6.25 -1.01
N CYS A 401 3.39 -5.01 -0.99
CA CYS A 401 2.83 -4.34 0.18
C CYS A 401 1.38 -4.70 0.51
N GLY A 402 0.78 -5.67 -0.18
CA GLY A 402 -0.66 -5.90 -0.10
C GLY A 402 -1.49 -4.80 -0.76
N GLY A 403 -2.78 -4.76 -0.44
CA GLY A 403 -3.75 -3.80 -0.96
C GLY A 403 -3.95 -2.55 -0.10
N PHE A 404 -5.16 -2.01 -0.14
CA PHE A 404 -5.60 -0.83 0.61
C PHE A 404 -6.83 -1.11 1.48
N GLU A 405 -6.99 -2.34 1.95
CA GLU A 405 -8.15 -2.85 2.67
C GLU A 405 -8.47 -2.08 3.96
N THR A 406 -7.52 -1.33 4.51
CA THR A 406 -7.72 -0.51 5.71
C THR A 406 -7.53 0.99 5.50
N ASP A 407 -7.29 1.42 4.26
CA ASP A 407 -7.22 2.85 3.92
C ASP A 407 -8.62 3.39 3.66
N LYS A 408 -9.16 4.12 4.64
CA LYS A 408 -10.50 4.73 4.56
C LYS A 408 -10.68 5.65 3.36
N GLN A 409 -9.65 6.42 3.00
CA GLN A 409 -9.74 7.37 1.91
C GLN A 409 -9.75 6.63 0.57
N ALA A 410 -8.86 5.66 0.39
CA ALA A 410 -8.80 4.84 -0.82
C ALA A 410 -10.09 4.01 -1.04
N ILE A 411 -10.68 3.47 0.04
CA ILE A 411 -11.98 2.77 -0.03
C ILE A 411 -13.07 3.72 -0.56
N GLN A 412 -13.14 4.96 -0.07
CA GLN A 412 -14.12 5.94 -0.54
C GLN A 412 -13.85 6.38 -1.98
N ASP A 413 -12.60 6.72 -2.30
CA ASP A 413 -12.22 7.28 -3.59
C ASP A 413 -12.30 6.25 -4.74
N TYR A 414 -11.94 4.99 -4.47
CA TYR A 414 -11.85 3.97 -5.51
C TYR A 414 -12.98 2.94 -5.50
N LEU A 415 -13.49 2.56 -4.33
CA LEU A 415 -14.56 1.56 -4.19
C LEU A 415 -15.94 2.19 -3.99
N GLY A 416 -16.00 3.48 -3.65
CA GLY A 416 -17.26 4.19 -3.47
C GLY A 416 -18.07 3.74 -2.25
N ALA A 417 -17.42 3.14 -1.25
CA ALA A 417 -18.04 2.69 0.00
C ALA A 417 -17.52 3.55 1.17
N PRO A 418 -18.36 3.89 2.17
CA PRO A 418 -17.88 4.64 3.33
C PRO A 418 -16.98 3.79 4.24
N HIS A 419 -17.26 2.48 4.29
CA HIS A 419 -16.53 1.50 5.08
C HIS A 419 -16.79 0.08 4.54
N LEU A 420 -15.81 -0.81 4.69
CA LEU A 420 -15.87 -2.23 4.38
C LEU A 420 -15.06 -2.97 5.45
N ALA A 421 -15.53 -4.13 5.91
CA ALA A 421 -14.87 -4.86 6.99
C ALA A 421 -13.69 -5.68 6.47
N PRO A 422 -12.43 -5.34 6.80
CA PRO A 422 -11.27 -6.12 6.37
C PRO A 422 -11.29 -7.50 7.04
N ILE A 423 -11.17 -8.57 6.27
CA ILE A 423 -11.15 -9.95 6.79
C ILE A 423 -9.71 -10.37 7.11
N GLY A 424 -8.73 -9.86 6.37
CA GLY A 424 -7.32 -10.19 6.51
C GLY A 424 -6.56 -9.28 7.46
N THR A 425 -5.36 -8.86 7.08
CA THR A 425 -4.49 -8.03 7.92
C THR A 425 -5.04 -6.60 8.09
N LEU A 426 -4.74 -5.98 9.22
CA LEU A 426 -5.04 -4.55 9.47
C LEU A 426 -3.91 -3.61 9.05
N TYR A 427 -2.84 -4.14 8.46
CA TYR A 427 -1.64 -3.38 8.09
C TYR A 427 -1.60 -2.97 6.60
N ASN A 428 -2.56 -3.41 5.79
CA ASN A 428 -2.65 -3.01 4.39
C ASN A 428 -3.33 -1.63 4.26
N GLN A 429 -2.53 -0.57 4.32
CA GLN A 429 -2.98 0.83 4.32
C GLN A 429 -2.72 1.55 2.98
N GLY A 430 -2.48 0.80 1.90
CA GLY A 430 -2.25 1.37 0.57
C GLY A 430 -0.91 2.10 0.41
N ASP A 431 0.05 1.95 1.33
CA ASP A 431 1.33 2.67 1.28
C ASP A 431 2.16 2.33 0.03
N GLY A 432 2.08 1.09 -0.45
CA GLY A 432 2.69 0.69 -1.73
C GLY A 432 2.10 1.42 -2.94
N ILE A 433 0.82 1.77 -2.90
CA ILE A 433 0.13 2.52 -3.95
C ILE A 433 0.61 3.97 -3.93
N LYS A 434 0.58 4.62 -2.75
CA LYS A 434 1.05 6.00 -2.55
C LYS A 434 2.51 6.17 -3.01
N MET A 435 3.40 5.26 -2.58
CA MET A 435 4.80 5.27 -3.00
C MET A 435 4.98 5.11 -4.53
N ALA A 436 4.12 4.34 -5.19
CA ALA A 436 4.18 4.16 -6.63
C ALA A 436 3.59 5.38 -7.39
N GLU A 437 2.51 5.98 -6.87
CA GLU A 437 1.94 7.23 -7.39
C GLU A 437 2.95 8.39 -7.33
N GLU A 438 3.68 8.52 -6.21
CA GLU A 438 4.73 9.54 -5.99
C GLU A 438 5.77 9.56 -7.13
N ILE A 439 6.10 8.40 -7.70
CA ILE A 439 7.11 8.25 -8.76
C ILE A 439 6.51 8.12 -10.17
N GLY A 440 5.19 8.33 -10.31
CA GLY A 440 4.50 8.38 -11.60
C GLY A 440 4.18 7.01 -12.22
N ALA A 441 3.99 5.98 -11.40
CA ALA A 441 3.47 4.69 -11.86
C ALA A 441 2.04 4.81 -12.39
N ASP A 442 1.72 4.02 -13.41
CA ASP A 442 0.33 3.86 -13.87
C ASP A 442 -0.44 2.98 -12.88
N MET A 443 -1.70 3.31 -12.63
CA MET A 443 -2.58 2.55 -11.73
C MET A 443 -3.61 1.75 -12.53
N TRP A 444 -3.99 0.59 -12.02
CA TRP A 444 -5.04 -0.24 -12.61
C TRP A 444 -5.91 -0.93 -11.56
N HIS A 445 -7.09 -1.36 -11.99
CA HIS A 445 -8.03 -2.21 -11.22
C HIS A 445 -8.46 -1.64 -9.85
N MET A 446 -8.34 -0.32 -9.64
CA MET A 446 -8.62 0.34 -8.35
C MET A 446 -10.03 0.09 -7.81
N LYS A 447 -11.02 -0.17 -8.68
CA LYS A 447 -12.40 -0.49 -8.29
C LYS A 447 -12.66 -1.96 -7.91
N SER A 448 -11.65 -2.82 -8.04
CA SER A 448 -11.81 -4.26 -7.88
C SER A 448 -11.34 -4.70 -6.49
N TYR A 449 -12.24 -5.36 -5.77
CA TYR A 449 -12.00 -6.01 -4.50
C TYR A 449 -12.77 -7.32 -4.47
N GLU A 450 -12.50 -8.18 -3.50
CA GLU A 450 -13.21 -9.44 -3.31
C GLU A 450 -13.86 -9.47 -1.93
N GLY A 451 -15.10 -9.95 -1.85
CA GLY A 451 -15.78 -10.25 -0.59
C GLY A 451 -15.53 -11.69 -0.15
N LEU A 452 -15.88 -12.02 1.09
CA LEU A 452 -15.94 -13.42 1.55
C LEU A 452 -16.72 -13.49 2.88
N GLY A 453 -17.28 -14.66 3.20
CA GLY A 453 -17.93 -14.91 4.49
C GLY A 453 -19.38 -15.34 4.35
N LEU A 454 -20.25 -14.74 5.17
CA LEU A 454 -21.68 -15.00 5.23
C LEU A 454 -22.35 -14.60 3.91
N LEU A 455 -23.39 -15.34 3.50
CA LEU A 455 -24.24 -14.95 2.36
C LEU A 455 -23.36 -14.55 1.14
N SER A 456 -23.64 -13.41 0.53
CA SER A 456 -22.91 -12.88 -0.62
C SER A 456 -21.71 -12.01 -0.20
N GLY A 457 -20.81 -12.57 0.61
CA GLY A 457 -19.54 -11.91 0.99
C GLY A 457 -19.66 -10.89 2.13
N MET A 458 -20.57 -11.13 3.07
CA MET A 458 -20.84 -10.25 4.20
C MET A 458 -20.21 -10.77 5.50
N THR A 459 -20.11 -9.90 6.50
CA THR A 459 -19.81 -10.20 7.90
C THR A 459 -20.88 -9.58 8.81
N PHE A 460 -20.93 -9.99 10.07
CA PHE A 460 -21.56 -9.16 11.10
C PHE A 460 -20.80 -7.86 11.24
N ALA A 461 -21.51 -6.77 11.54
CA ALA A 461 -20.92 -5.44 11.65
C ALA A 461 -19.80 -5.39 12.68
N THR A 462 -18.72 -4.68 12.32
CA THR A 462 -17.49 -4.55 13.10
C THR A 462 -17.35 -3.16 13.72
N HIS A 463 -16.53 -3.03 14.77
CA HIS A 463 -16.11 -1.71 15.25
C HIS A 463 -14.88 -1.21 14.48
N PRO A 464 -14.64 0.12 14.42
CA PRO A 464 -13.46 0.66 13.77
C PRO A 464 -12.16 0.05 14.32
N GLY A 465 -11.32 -0.48 13.43
CA GLY A 465 -10.05 -1.12 13.79
C GLY A 465 -10.18 -2.61 14.11
N GLU A 466 -11.37 -3.20 13.99
CA GLU A 466 -11.57 -4.65 14.08
C GLU A 466 -11.62 -5.30 12.70
N ARG A 467 -11.35 -6.61 12.66
CA ARG A 467 -11.50 -7.43 11.46
C ARG A 467 -12.93 -7.99 11.36
N GLY A 468 -13.39 -8.17 10.13
CA GLY A 468 -14.58 -8.97 9.83
C GLY A 468 -14.38 -10.43 10.23
N LYS A 469 -15.39 -11.04 10.86
CA LYS A 469 -15.33 -12.45 11.26
C LYS A 469 -15.62 -13.33 10.06
N LEU A 470 -14.63 -14.08 9.61
CA LEU A 470 -14.79 -15.04 8.52
C LEU A 470 -15.56 -16.27 9.02
N ILE A 471 -16.78 -16.47 8.51
CA ILE A 471 -17.59 -17.65 8.78
C ILE A 471 -17.83 -18.40 7.48
N LEU A 472 -17.17 -19.55 7.34
CA LEU A 472 -17.29 -20.46 6.20
C LEU A 472 -17.86 -21.83 6.59
N ALA A 473 -18.05 -22.07 7.89
CA ALA A 473 -18.69 -23.30 8.36
C ALA A 473 -20.14 -23.36 7.87
N PRO A 474 -20.66 -24.55 7.48
CA PRO A 474 -22.04 -24.68 7.06
C PRO A 474 -23.00 -24.12 8.11
N TRP A 475 -23.84 -23.15 7.70
CA TRP A 475 -24.89 -22.58 8.53
C TRP A 475 -26.23 -22.56 7.79
N PRO A 476 -26.86 -23.73 7.53
CA PRO A 476 -28.05 -23.83 6.68
C PRO A 476 -29.22 -22.91 7.10
N ASP A 477 -29.33 -22.64 8.41
CA ASP A 477 -30.37 -21.76 8.96
C ASP A 477 -30.20 -20.29 8.57
N LEU A 478 -29.03 -19.84 8.07
CA LEU A 478 -28.90 -18.50 7.48
C LEU A 478 -29.55 -18.39 6.09
N TYR A 479 -29.71 -19.52 5.39
CA TYR A 479 -30.12 -19.58 3.98
C TYR A 479 -31.56 -20.10 3.80
N THR A 480 -32.22 -20.51 4.89
CA THR A 480 -33.56 -21.12 4.84
C THR A 480 -34.48 -20.57 5.93
N GLY A 481 -35.78 -20.47 5.62
CA GLY A 481 -36.83 -20.10 6.55
C GLY A 481 -37.36 -18.67 6.38
N SER A 482 -37.75 -18.08 7.49
CA SER A 482 -38.35 -16.73 7.60
C SER A 482 -37.23 -15.73 7.89
N ILE A 483 -36.34 -15.58 6.90
CA ILE A 483 -35.10 -14.81 6.99
C ILE A 483 -34.72 -14.21 5.64
N PHE A 484 -34.29 -12.94 5.61
CA PHE A 484 -33.75 -12.26 4.42
C PHE A 484 -32.83 -11.10 4.82
N VAL A 485 -32.12 -10.52 3.84
CA VAL A 485 -31.31 -9.31 4.04
C VAL A 485 -31.95 -8.12 3.37
N VAL A 486 -31.92 -6.96 4.03
CA VAL A 486 -32.38 -5.68 3.49
C VAL A 486 -31.25 -4.67 3.38
N GLY A 487 -31.36 -3.77 2.41
CA GLY A 487 -30.48 -2.62 2.23
C GLY A 487 -30.98 -1.38 2.99
N ASP A 488 -30.44 -0.22 2.61
CA ASP A 488 -30.64 1.05 3.33
C ASP A 488 -32.11 1.51 3.44
N ASP A 489 -32.93 1.17 2.45
CA ASP A 489 -34.35 1.55 2.43
C ASP A 489 -35.28 0.53 3.09
N GLY A 490 -34.77 -0.64 3.48
CA GLY A 490 -35.55 -1.75 4.03
C GLY A 490 -36.07 -2.76 3.00
N SER A 491 -35.65 -2.66 1.73
CA SER A 491 -35.96 -3.62 0.66
C SER A 491 -34.86 -4.68 0.49
N ARG A 492 -35.23 -5.85 -0.05
CA ARG A 492 -34.26 -6.91 -0.42
C ARG A 492 -33.52 -6.53 -1.70
N TYR A 493 -32.22 -6.82 -1.75
CA TYR A 493 -31.36 -6.47 -2.90
C TYR A 493 -30.54 -7.63 -3.47
N PHE A 494 -30.66 -8.84 -2.92
CA PHE A 494 -30.06 -10.03 -3.49
C PHE A 494 -30.77 -11.32 -3.05
N ARG A 495 -30.42 -12.41 -3.72
CA ARG A 495 -30.90 -13.76 -3.44
C ARG A 495 -30.09 -14.41 -2.32
N GLU A 496 -30.71 -14.63 -1.16
CA GLU A 496 -29.98 -15.07 0.04
C GLU A 496 -29.54 -16.54 0.00
N ASP A 497 -30.11 -17.38 -0.87
CA ASP A 497 -29.71 -18.79 -1.06
C ASP A 497 -28.69 -18.99 -2.19
N GLU A 498 -28.15 -17.89 -2.75
CA GLU A 498 -27.09 -17.96 -3.76
C GLU A 498 -25.76 -18.39 -3.15
N ALA A 499 -25.03 -19.27 -3.86
CA ALA A 499 -23.69 -19.67 -3.46
C ALA A 499 -22.74 -18.47 -3.46
N ASN A 500 -21.89 -18.37 -2.43
CA ASN A 500 -20.91 -17.30 -2.32
C ASN A 500 -19.80 -17.50 -3.38
N ARG A 501 -19.60 -16.50 -4.25
CA ARG A 501 -18.53 -16.44 -5.26
C ARG A 501 -17.62 -15.24 -4.98
N HIS A 502 -16.97 -15.25 -3.82
CA HIS A 502 -16.20 -14.12 -3.29
C HIS A 502 -16.97 -12.79 -3.30
N GLY A 503 -18.22 -12.85 -2.85
CA GLY A 503 -19.11 -11.68 -2.77
C GLY A 503 -19.79 -11.29 -4.08
N ARG A 504 -19.57 -12.04 -5.18
CA ARG A 504 -20.14 -11.72 -6.48
C ARG A 504 -21.51 -12.35 -6.66
N LEU A 505 -22.45 -11.52 -7.10
CA LEU A 505 -23.81 -11.87 -7.43
C LEU A 505 -24.03 -11.78 -8.93
N TYR A 506 -24.90 -12.64 -9.46
CA TYR A 506 -25.27 -12.57 -10.87
C TYR A 506 -26.25 -11.43 -11.10
N ASP A 507 -25.83 -10.46 -11.89
CA ASP A 507 -26.60 -9.26 -12.20
C ASP A 507 -26.52 -8.94 -13.70
N HIS A 508 -27.68 -8.93 -14.36
CA HIS A 508 -27.84 -8.57 -15.78
C HIS A 508 -26.81 -9.17 -16.75
N GLY A 509 -26.48 -10.46 -16.59
CA GLY A 509 -25.58 -11.18 -17.52
C GLY A 509 -24.13 -11.32 -17.04
N THR A 510 -23.80 -10.86 -15.83
CA THR A 510 -22.41 -10.91 -15.34
C THR A 510 -22.34 -10.99 -13.81
N TRP A 511 -21.21 -11.44 -13.28
CA TRP A 511 -20.97 -11.58 -11.84
C TRP A 511 -20.27 -10.34 -11.28
N ARG A 512 -20.95 -9.58 -10.41
CA ARG A 512 -20.43 -8.33 -9.83
C ARG A 512 -20.58 -8.32 -8.32
N ILE A 513 -19.72 -7.58 -7.64
CA ILE A 513 -19.96 -7.26 -6.24
C ILE A 513 -21.07 -6.21 -6.18
N PRO A 514 -22.13 -6.43 -5.37
CA PRO A 514 -23.18 -5.45 -5.19
C PRO A 514 -22.62 -4.18 -4.54
N THR A 515 -23.23 -3.04 -4.84
CA THR A 515 -22.92 -1.78 -4.12
C THR A 515 -23.12 -1.97 -2.63
N ALA A 516 -22.09 -1.68 -1.84
CA ALA A 516 -22.16 -1.77 -0.39
C ALA A 516 -23.28 -0.86 0.14
N GLN A 517 -24.07 -1.39 1.08
CA GLN A 517 -25.12 -0.67 1.77
C GLN A 517 -24.57 -0.10 3.08
N ASP A 518 -25.09 1.03 3.54
CA ASP A 518 -24.64 1.66 4.79
C ASP A 518 -25.25 0.98 6.04
N HIS A 519 -26.48 0.47 5.89
CA HIS A 519 -27.31 -0.11 6.93
C HIS A 519 -27.89 -1.48 6.53
N PRO A 520 -27.08 -2.47 6.09
CA PRO A 520 -27.62 -3.77 5.77
C PRO A 520 -27.98 -4.53 7.05
N TYR A 521 -29.17 -5.14 7.07
CA TYR A 521 -29.65 -5.95 8.19
C TYR A 521 -30.16 -7.31 7.74
N LEU A 522 -29.77 -8.35 8.49
CA LEU A 522 -30.41 -9.66 8.45
C LEU A 522 -31.70 -9.61 9.27
N ILE A 523 -32.86 -9.82 8.64
CA ILE A 523 -34.18 -9.74 9.27
C ILE A 523 -34.79 -11.13 9.37
N PHE A 524 -35.36 -11.48 10.54
CA PHE A 524 -36.02 -12.76 10.75
C PHE A 524 -37.10 -12.73 11.85
N ASP A 525 -37.96 -13.75 11.89
CA ASP A 525 -39.06 -13.86 12.88
C ASP A 525 -38.73 -14.77 14.08
N GLN A 526 -39.66 -14.85 15.04
CA GLN A 526 -39.56 -15.72 16.22
C GLN A 526 -39.30 -17.19 15.87
N LYS A 527 -39.90 -17.71 14.81
CA LYS A 527 -39.71 -19.12 14.43
C LYS A 527 -38.28 -19.36 13.96
N GLN A 528 -37.69 -18.42 13.22
CA GLN A 528 -36.28 -18.48 12.86
C GLN A 528 -35.37 -18.33 14.08
N TYR A 529 -35.69 -17.41 14.99
CA TYR A 529 -34.94 -17.23 16.24
C TYR A 529 -34.90 -18.52 17.08
N ASP A 530 -36.04 -19.21 17.21
CA ASP A 530 -36.13 -20.47 17.93
C ASP A 530 -35.36 -21.60 17.23
N GLN A 531 -35.30 -21.59 15.89
CA GLN A 531 -34.46 -22.51 15.12
C GLN A 531 -32.97 -22.31 15.44
N PHE A 532 -32.47 -21.07 15.42
CA PHE A 532 -31.10 -20.78 15.84
C PHE A 532 -30.83 -21.22 17.29
N LYS A 533 -31.80 -21.05 18.20
CA LYS A 533 -31.64 -21.50 19.59
C LYS A 533 -31.64 -23.02 19.76
N ALA A 534 -32.37 -23.73 18.90
CA ALA A 534 -32.42 -25.18 18.92
C ALA A 534 -31.15 -25.83 18.33
N ALA A 535 -30.35 -25.07 17.57
CA ALA A 535 -29.07 -25.55 17.07
C ALA A 535 -28.13 -25.91 18.23
N LYS A 536 -27.51 -27.10 18.16
CA LYS A 536 -26.59 -27.59 19.20
C LYS A 536 -25.39 -26.65 19.41
N GLN A 537 -24.90 -26.06 18.32
CA GLN A 537 -23.80 -25.12 18.30
C GLN A 537 -23.97 -24.20 17.08
N LEU A 538 -23.83 -22.90 17.29
CA LEU A 538 -23.78 -21.92 16.21
C LEU A 538 -22.33 -21.73 15.74
N PRO A 539 -22.10 -21.49 14.43
CA PRO A 539 -20.79 -21.08 13.93
C PRO A 539 -20.25 -19.80 14.59
N ASP A 540 -21.13 -18.88 14.98
CA ASP A 540 -20.79 -17.75 15.86
C ASP A 540 -21.42 -17.91 17.25
N PRO A 541 -20.61 -18.18 18.30
CA PRO A 541 -21.11 -18.26 19.68
C PRO A 541 -21.75 -16.96 20.19
N ASP A 542 -21.33 -15.81 19.67
CA ASP A 542 -21.80 -14.49 20.11
C ASP A 542 -23.02 -14.00 19.31
N PHE A 543 -23.57 -14.81 18.41
CA PHE A 543 -24.65 -14.40 17.51
C PHE A 543 -25.81 -13.70 18.26
N PHE A 544 -26.28 -14.29 19.37
CA PHE A 544 -27.42 -13.76 20.11
C PHE A 544 -27.16 -12.43 20.82
N SER A 545 -25.90 -12.05 21.09
CA SER A 545 -25.59 -10.75 21.68
C SER A 545 -25.72 -9.61 20.66
N ARG A 546 -25.78 -9.93 19.37
CA ARG A 546 -25.92 -8.98 18.26
C ARG A 546 -27.37 -8.76 17.81
N VAL A 547 -28.31 -9.54 18.37
CA VAL A 547 -29.70 -9.57 17.92
C VAL A 547 -30.50 -8.41 18.53
N ILE A 548 -31.06 -7.58 17.67
CA ILE A 548 -32.08 -6.58 17.99
C ILE A 548 -33.44 -7.27 17.96
N LYS A 549 -34.31 -6.99 18.95
CA LYS A 549 -35.68 -7.51 19.03
C LYS A 549 -36.68 -6.35 19.01
N ALA A 550 -37.77 -6.53 18.27
CA ALA A 550 -38.91 -5.63 18.29
C ALA A 550 -40.24 -6.41 18.23
N ASP A 551 -41.29 -5.87 18.84
CA ASP A 551 -42.61 -6.52 18.83
C ASP A 551 -43.37 -6.27 17.51
N SER A 552 -43.00 -5.23 16.77
CA SER A 552 -43.56 -4.88 15.46
C SER A 552 -42.47 -4.50 14.43
N LEU A 553 -42.80 -4.58 13.14
CA LEU A 553 -41.87 -4.15 12.07
C LEU A 553 -41.61 -2.64 12.10
N ALA A 554 -42.58 -1.82 12.53
CA ALA A 554 -42.40 -0.38 12.68
C ALA A 554 -41.38 -0.06 13.79
N ASP A 555 -41.46 -0.76 14.93
CA ASP A 555 -40.48 -0.61 16.02
C ASP A 555 -39.11 -1.15 15.62
N LEU A 556 -39.05 -2.21 14.81
CA LEU A 556 -37.78 -2.72 14.28
C LEU A 556 -37.14 -1.69 13.36
N ALA A 557 -37.90 -1.17 12.39
CA ALA A 557 -37.43 -0.17 11.44
C ALA A 557 -36.91 1.10 12.13
N ALA A 558 -37.59 1.56 13.20
CA ALA A 558 -37.12 2.69 14.00
C ALA A 558 -35.78 2.42 14.69
N GLN A 559 -35.55 1.20 15.20
CA GLN A 559 -34.28 0.81 15.83
C GLN A 559 -33.14 0.62 14.83
N THR A 560 -33.46 0.22 13.59
CA THR A 560 -32.48 -0.09 12.54
C THR A 560 -32.29 1.03 11.52
N GLN A 561 -33.02 2.15 11.66
CA GLN A 561 -33.03 3.30 10.73
C GLN A 561 -33.54 2.96 9.32
N LEU A 562 -34.44 1.98 9.22
CA LEU A 562 -35.08 1.60 7.95
C LEU A 562 -36.41 2.34 7.77
N ASN A 563 -36.92 2.37 6.54
CA ASN A 563 -38.27 2.87 6.28
C ASN A 563 -39.32 1.82 6.73
N PRO A 564 -40.22 2.15 7.67
CA PRO A 564 -41.19 1.19 8.21
C PRO A 564 -42.19 0.69 7.16
N ASP A 565 -42.61 1.54 6.22
CA ASP A 565 -43.57 1.17 5.17
C ASP A 565 -42.92 0.21 4.16
N VAL A 566 -41.67 0.48 3.78
CA VAL A 566 -40.91 -0.37 2.84
C VAL A 566 -40.61 -1.73 3.48
N LEU A 567 -40.21 -1.77 4.75
CA LEU A 567 -39.96 -3.03 5.46
C LEU A 567 -41.25 -3.86 5.59
N GLN A 568 -42.37 -3.22 5.92
CA GLN A 568 -43.68 -3.87 5.99
C GLN A 568 -44.11 -4.45 4.64
N GLN A 569 -43.87 -3.70 3.54
CA GLN A 569 -44.15 -4.17 2.19
C GLN A 569 -43.26 -5.36 1.83
N THR A 570 -41.96 -5.30 2.14
CA THR A 570 -40.98 -6.36 1.88
C THR A 570 -41.37 -7.67 2.56
N VAL A 571 -41.78 -7.65 3.83
CA VAL A 571 -42.28 -8.85 4.52
C VAL A 571 -43.58 -9.38 3.90
N THR A 572 -44.48 -8.48 3.49
CA THR A 572 -45.76 -8.85 2.85
C THR A 572 -45.53 -9.57 1.52
N GLU A 573 -44.62 -9.04 0.70
CA GLU A 573 -44.22 -9.63 -0.58
C GLU A 573 -43.52 -10.97 -0.38
N PHE A 574 -42.53 -11.04 0.51
CA PHE A 574 -41.83 -12.28 0.84
C PHE A 574 -42.80 -13.40 1.25
N ASN A 575 -43.78 -13.08 2.10
CA ASN A 575 -44.81 -14.03 2.53
C ASN A 575 -45.70 -14.49 1.39
N SER A 576 -46.09 -13.57 0.49
CA SER A 576 -46.84 -13.88 -0.71
C SER A 576 -46.07 -14.83 -1.63
N PHE A 577 -44.78 -14.56 -1.83
CA PHE A 577 -43.88 -15.36 -2.66
C PHE A 577 -43.66 -16.76 -2.11
N ALA A 578 -43.38 -16.88 -0.80
CA ALA A 578 -43.25 -18.17 -0.13
C ALA A 578 -44.54 -19.02 -0.25
N LYS A 579 -45.72 -18.37 -0.21
CA LYS A 579 -47.01 -19.05 -0.37
C LYS A 579 -47.29 -19.46 -1.83
N ASN A 580 -46.95 -18.59 -2.79
CA ASN A 580 -47.22 -18.82 -4.21
C ASN A 580 -46.19 -19.74 -4.87
N GLY A 581 -45.05 -20.01 -4.21
CA GLY A 581 -44.01 -20.91 -4.71
C GLY A 581 -43.03 -20.25 -5.69
N VAL A 582 -43.02 -18.92 -5.80
CA VAL A 582 -42.13 -18.16 -6.69
C VAL A 582 -41.76 -16.83 -6.04
N ASP A 583 -40.45 -16.55 -5.91
CA ASP A 583 -39.93 -15.23 -5.55
C ASP A 583 -39.79 -14.35 -6.81
N TYR A 584 -40.69 -13.38 -6.95
CA TYR A 584 -40.69 -12.44 -8.08
C TYR A 584 -39.70 -11.29 -7.89
N SER A 585 -39.12 -11.13 -6.70
CA SER A 585 -38.17 -10.05 -6.40
C SER A 585 -36.72 -10.47 -6.64
N GLN A 586 -36.29 -11.58 -6.03
CA GLN A 586 -34.88 -12.01 -6.04
C GLN A 586 -34.68 -13.41 -6.64
N HIS A 587 -35.75 -14.08 -7.08
CA HIS A 587 -35.68 -15.45 -7.63
C HIS A 587 -35.02 -16.47 -6.68
N ARG A 588 -35.14 -16.25 -5.36
CA ARG A 588 -34.83 -17.25 -4.33
C ARG A 588 -35.69 -18.50 -4.56
N ASP A 589 -35.12 -19.69 -4.31
CA ASP A 589 -35.89 -20.91 -4.37
C ASP A 589 -36.96 -20.91 -3.27
N ALA A 590 -38.23 -20.94 -3.65
CA ALA A 590 -39.34 -20.91 -2.71
C ALA A 590 -39.33 -22.11 -1.74
N ALA A 591 -38.67 -23.22 -2.09
CA ALA A 591 -38.46 -24.34 -1.18
C ALA A 591 -37.59 -23.99 0.04
N THR A 592 -36.74 -22.96 -0.08
CA THR A 592 -35.94 -22.44 1.04
C THR A 592 -36.69 -21.39 1.85
N MET A 593 -37.87 -20.93 1.41
CA MET A 593 -38.59 -19.83 2.03
C MET A 593 -39.68 -20.32 2.99
N ARG A 594 -39.83 -19.62 4.12
CA ARG A 594 -40.98 -19.77 5.02
C ARG A 594 -41.57 -18.40 5.31
N ALA A 595 -42.88 -18.24 5.12
CA ALA A 595 -43.55 -16.99 5.46
C ALA A 595 -43.32 -16.61 6.93
N PHE A 596 -43.02 -15.33 7.15
CA PHE A 596 -42.90 -14.68 8.46
C PHE A 596 -44.23 -14.75 9.21
N ALA A 597 -44.16 -15.10 10.48
CA ALA A 597 -45.28 -15.00 11.41
C ALA A 597 -45.48 -13.55 11.89
N ALA A 598 -46.59 -13.31 12.59
CA ALA A 598 -46.73 -12.11 13.43
C ALA A 598 -45.67 -12.14 14.53
N GLY A 599 -45.19 -10.96 14.94
CA GLY A 599 -44.01 -10.76 15.77
C GLY A 599 -43.91 -11.58 17.08
N PRO A 600 -42.73 -11.55 17.72
CA PRO A 600 -41.67 -10.56 17.53
C PRO A 600 -40.79 -10.79 16.29
N TYR A 601 -40.16 -9.70 15.85
CA TYR A 601 -39.21 -9.64 14.75
C TYR A 601 -37.81 -9.31 15.26
N TYR A 602 -36.81 -9.72 14.49
CA TYR A 602 -35.40 -9.64 14.86
C TYR A 602 -34.56 -9.08 13.73
N ALA A 603 -33.50 -8.37 14.10
CA ALA A 603 -32.50 -7.87 13.17
C ALA A 603 -31.08 -8.10 13.69
N VAL A 604 -30.13 -8.36 12.79
CA VAL A 604 -28.69 -8.34 13.07
C VAL A 604 -28.02 -7.44 12.06
N LYS A 605 -27.23 -6.47 12.54
CA LYS A 605 -26.50 -5.55 11.65
C LYS A 605 -25.39 -6.31 10.92
N LEU A 606 -25.38 -6.20 9.60
CA LEU A 606 -24.37 -6.77 8.73
C LEU A 606 -23.45 -5.66 8.19
N GLU A 607 -22.43 -6.10 7.47
CA GLU A 607 -21.49 -5.25 6.78
C GLU A 607 -20.86 -6.03 5.61
N SER A 608 -20.52 -5.35 4.51
CA SER A 608 -19.79 -5.99 3.41
C SER A 608 -18.38 -6.35 3.87
N GLY A 609 -18.01 -7.63 3.73
CA GLY A 609 -16.66 -8.11 4.01
C GLY A 609 -15.73 -7.79 2.85
N MET A 610 -14.48 -7.47 3.15
CA MET A 610 -13.43 -7.26 2.17
C MET A 610 -12.26 -8.19 2.47
N LEU A 611 -12.09 -9.17 1.58
CA LEU A 611 -11.02 -10.15 1.64
C LEU A 611 -9.70 -9.54 1.20
N ASN A 612 -9.71 -8.86 0.06
CA ASN A 612 -8.57 -8.17 -0.53
C ASN A 612 -9.02 -7.15 -1.57
N THR A 613 -8.11 -6.26 -1.95
CA THR A 613 -8.22 -5.37 -3.12
C THR A 613 -7.26 -5.79 -4.22
N GLN A 614 -7.63 -5.54 -5.48
CA GLN A 614 -6.83 -5.88 -6.67
C GLN A 614 -6.17 -4.63 -7.30
N GLY A 615 -6.52 -3.44 -6.80
CA GLY A 615 -6.02 -2.17 -7.29
C GLY A 615 -4.55 -1.91 -6.93
N GLY A 616 -3.84 -1.21 -7.80
CA GLY A 616 -2.49 -0.72 -7.52
C GLY A 616 -1.69 -0.39 -8.76
N PRO A 617 -0.34 -0.29 -8.65
CA PRO A 617 0.52 -0.04 -9.80
C PRO A 617 0.45 -1.16 -10.83
N ARG A 618 0.33 -0.77 -12.11
CA ARG A 618 0.34 -1.69 -13.24
C ARG A 618 1.70 -2.34 -13.41
N ARG A 619 1.72 -3.65 -13.68
CA ARG A 619 2.93 -4.43 -13.99
C ARG A 619 2.82 -5.18 -15.30
N ASN A 620 3.97 -5.54 -15.88
CA ASN A 620 4.05 -6.44 -17.02
C ASN A 620 4.35 -7.90 -16.61
N ALA A 621 4.44 -8.81 -17.59
CA ALA A 621 4.79 -10.22 -17.39
C ALA A 621 6.14 -10.46 -16.68
N LYS A 622 7.04 -9.47 -16.66
CA LYS A 622 8.35 -9.52 -15.98
C LYS A 622 8.27 -8.96 -14.55
N ALA A 623 7.08 -8.70 -14.05
CA ALA A 623 6.81 -8.03 -12.77
C ALA A 623 7.36 -6.59 -12.70
N GLU A 624 7.72 -5.96 -13.82
CA GLU A 624 8.20 -4.56 -13.81
C GLU A 624 7.00 -3.61 -13.70
N ILE A 625 7.07 -2.65 -12.76
CA ILE A 625 6.03 -1.63 -12.62
C ILE A 625 6.14 -0.64 -13.79
N LEU A 626 5.00 -0.27 -14.37
CA LEU A 626 4.92 0.60 -15.54
C LEU A 626 4.58 2.04 -15.14
N ASN A 627 5.13 3.01 -15.85
CA ASN A 627 4.71 4.40 -15.77
C ASN A 627 3.46 4.67 -16.63
N THR A 628 2.92 5.89 -16.56
CA THR A 628 1.74 6.35 -17.33
C THR A 628 1.91 6.30 -18.86
N LYS A 629 3.12 6.05 -19.37
CA LYS A 629 3.41 5.80 -20.80
C LYS A 629 3.53 4.31 -21.13
N GLN A 630 3.16 3.42 -20.21
CA GLN A 630 3.29 1.96 -20.31
C GLN A 630 4.75 1.50 -20.49
N GLN A 631 5.71 2.27 -19.95
CA GLN A 631 7.13 1.91 -19.97
C GLN A 631 7.58 1.44 -18.58
N PRO A 632 8.40 0.38 -18.47
CA PRO A 632 8.97 -0.04 -17.20
C PRO A 632 9.70 1.10 -16.48
N ILE A 633 9.39 1.26 -15.19
CA ILE A 633 10.17 2.12 -14.29
C ILE A 633 11.42 1.34 -13.90
N PRO A 634 12.64 1.80 -14.25
CA PRO A 634 13.83 1.00 -14.06
C PRO A 634 14.04 0.62 -12.59
N HIS A 635 14.37 -0.65 -12.37
CA HIS A 635 14.69 -1.25 -11.07
C HIS A 635 13.51 -1.32 -10.08
N LEU A 636 12.28 -1.13 -10.55
CA LEU A 636 11.07 -1.25 -9.74
C LEU A 636 10.22 -2.43 -10.20
N TYR A 637 9.90 -3.30 -9.26
CA TYR A 637 9.12 -4.50 -9.48
C TYR A 637 7.92 -4.56 -8.53
N GLY A 638 6.85 -5.24 -8.94
CA GLY A 638 5.62 -5.39 -8.16
C GLY A 638 5.10 -6.81 -8.18
N ALA A 639 4.59 -7.30 -7.04
CA ALA A 639 4.06 -8.66 -6.93
C ALA A 639 2.90 -8.74 -5.92
N GLY A 640 2.08 -9.79 -6.07
CA GLY A 640 0.92 -10.04 -5.23
C GLY A 640 -0.29 -9.17 -5.59
N GLU A 641 -1.17 -8.95 -4.61
CA GLU A 641 -2.45 -8.24 -4.79
C GLU A 641 -2.30 -6.74 -5.08
N LEU A 642 -1.10 -6.16 -4.84
CA LEU A 642 -0.76 -4.80 -5.21
C LEU A 642 -0.79 -4.64 -6.74
N GLY A 643 -1.95 -4.24 -7.28
CA GLY A 643 -2.21 -4.26 -8.72
C GLY A 643 -2.34 -5.68 -9.28
N GLY A 644 -3.19 -6.51 -8.68
CA GLY A 644 -3.44 -7.90 -9.07
C GLY A 644 -4.11 -8.07 -10.44
N ALA A 645 -3.94 -9.26 -11.04
CA ALA A 645 -4.48 -9.61 -12.35
C ALA A 645 -5.98 -9.91 -12.34
N ASN A 646 -6.58 -10.15 -11.17
CA ASN A 646 -8.00 -10.54 -11.06
C ASN A 646 -8.90 -9.29 -11.11
N ALA A 647 -9.00 -8.69 -12.29
CA ALA A 647 -9.60 -7.37 -12.47
C ALA A 647 -11.13 -7.35 -12.49
N ASN A 648 -11.76 -8.43 -12.98
CA ASN A 648 -13.20 -8.48 -13.20
C ASN A 648 -13.92 -9.50 -12.34
N GLN A 649 -13.40 -10.72 -12.21
CA GLN A 649 -13.93 -11.81 -11.39
C GLN A 649 -12.77 -12.57 -10.76
N TYR A 650 -13.06 -13.33 -9.71
CA TYR A 650 -12.05 -14.00 -8.90
C TYR A 650 -12.45 -15.44 -8.63
N ALA A 651 -11.53 -16.36 -8.88
CA ALA A 651 -11.61 -17.72 -8.40
C ALA A 651 -10.69 -17.88 -7.19
N GLY A 652 -11.17 -18.55 -6.15
CA GLY A 652 -10.44 -18.81 -4.91
C GLY A 652 -8.99 -19.26 -5.14
N GLY A 653 -8.07 -18.75 -4.32
CA GLY A 653 -6.65 -19.10 -4.39
C GLY A 653 -5.85 -18.44 -5.53
N SER A 654 -6.50 -17.66 -6.40
CA SER A 654 -5.82 -16.92 -7.47
C SER A 654 -4.79 -15.92 -6.93
N ASN A 655 -5.12 -15.12 -5.90
CA ASN A 655 -4.16 -14.17 -5.31
C ASN A 655 -2.92 -14.86 -4.73
N LEU A 656 -3.07 -16.03 -4.11
CA LEU A 656 -1.92 -16.78 -3.57
C LEU A 656 -1.06 -17.37 -4.70
N ALA A 657 -1.68 -17.85 -5.79
CA ALA A 657 -0.93 -18.26 -6.98
C ALA A 657 -0.15 -17.07 -7.55
N GLU A 658 -0.78 -15.92 -7.66
CA GLU A 658 -0.17 -14.69 -8.15
C GLU A 658 1.01 -14.23 -7.29
N CYS A 659 0.88 -14.32 -5.96
CA CYS A 659 1.96 -14.04 -5.02
C CYS A 659 3.19 -14.92 -5.28
N LEU A 660 3.01 -16.23 -5.47
CA LEU A 660 4.14 -17.15 -5.69
C LEU A 660 4.78 -16.97 -7.07
N ILE A 661 3.95 -16.75 -8.11
CA ILE A 661 4.41 -16.57 -9.49
C ILE A 661 5.16 -15.26 -9.66
N PHE A 662 4.50 -14.13 -9.40
CA PHE A 662 5.12 -12.82 -9.59
C PHE A 662 6.10 -12.47 -8.49
N GLY A 663 5.96 -13.03 -7.28
CA GLY A 663 6.99 -12.93 -6.25
C GLY A 663 8.31 -13.53 -6.71
N LYS A 664 8.27 -14.74 -7.30
CA LYS A 664 9.47 -15.38 -7.85
C LYS A 664 10.07 -14.55 -8.99
N ILE A 665 9.25 -14.15 -9.96
CA ILE A 665 9.69 -13.37 -11.13
C ILE A 665 10.30 -12.03 -10.69
N ALA A 666 9.66 -11.31 -9.76
CA ALA A 666 10.14 -10.04 -9.24
C ALA A 666 11.47 -10.21 -8.50
N GLY A 667 11.58 -11.21 -7.62
CA GLY A 667 12.81 -11.49 -6.88
C GLY A 667 13.99 -11.81 -7.79
N GLU A 668 13.80 -12.70 -8.77
CA GLU A 668 14.83 -13.07 -9.75
C GLU A 668 15.24 -11.88 -10.63
N ASN A 669 14.29 -11.04 -11.05
CA ASN A 669 14.58 -9.88 -11.89
C ASN A 669 15.25 -8.73 -11.11
N ALA A 670 14.87 -8.54 -9.84
CA ALA A 670 15.47 -7.56 -8.95
C ALA A 670 16.90 -7.95 -8.55
N ALA A 671 17.20 -9.25 -8.40
CA ALA A 671 18.53 -9.72 -8.06
C ALA A 671 19.58 -9.50 -9.14
N LYS A 672 19.18 -9.47 -10.42
CA LYS A 672 20.09 -9.27 -11.56
C LYS A 672 20.87 -7.97 -11.41
N ALA A 673 22.20 -8.08 -11.29
CA ALA A 673 23.10 -6.93 -11.25
C ALA A 673 22.83 -6.00 -12.46
N LYS A 674 22.65 -4.72 -12.16
CA LYS A 674 22.45 -3.67 -13.17
C LYS A 674 23.78 -2.95 -13.35
N GLY A 675 24.09 -2.51 -14.56
CA GLY A 675 25.35 -1.79 -14.83
C GLY A 675 25.54 -0.59 -13.89
N GLU A 676 26.80 -0.19 -13.63
CA GLU A 676 27.16 0.83 -12.63
C GLU A 676 26.20 2.02 -12.65
N THR A 677 25.30 2.05 -11.66
CA THR A 677 24.47 3.23 -11.41
C THR A 677 25.42 4.26 -10.81
N THR A 678 25.46 5.49 -11.34
CA THR A 678 26.37 6.57 -10.89
C THR A 678 26.00 7.14 -9.51
N VAL A 679 25.53 6.29 -8.60
CA VAL A 679 25.12 6.68 -7.25
C VAL A 679 26.36 6.88 -6.40
N ALA A 680 26.45 8.04 -5.76
CA ALA A 680 27.57 8.38 -4.88
C ALA A 680 27.75 7.30 -3.80
N PRO A 681 29.00 6.97 -3.41
CA PRO A 681 29.28 5.98 -2.37
C PRO A 681 28.53 6.32 -1.08
N VAL A 682 28.02 5.28 -0.41
CA VAL A 682 27.40 5.37 0.93
C VAL A 682 28.35 6.13 1.84
N THR A 683 28.03 7.40 2.12
CA THR A 683 28.71 8.12 3.19
C THR A 683 27.92 7.78 4.46
N THR A 684 28.25 6.65 5.08
CA THR A 684 27.64 6.23 6.34
C THR A 684 27.88 7.31 7.38
N THR A 685 26.84 8.02 7.80
CA THR A 685 26.87 8.72 9.08
C THR A 685 26.90 7.67 10.17
N ALA A 686 28.00 7.60 10.92
CA ALA A 686 28.36 6.52 11.84
C ALA A 686 27.45 6.35 13.10
N ASN A 687 26.23 6.89 13.13
CA ASN A 687 25.48 7.08 14.38
C ASN A 687 24.02 6.59 14.39
N VAL A 688 23.53 5.87 13.36
CA VAL A 688 22.18 5.28 13.42
C VAL A 688 22.30 3.78 13.62
N ASP A 689 21.97 3.31 14.82
CA ASP A 689 21.77 1.89 15.10
C ASP A 689 20.47 1.44 14.42
N LEU A 690 20.60 0.69 13.34
CA LEU A 690 19.48 0.15 12.56
C LEU A 690 18.87 -1.10 13.22
N GLY A 691 19.47 -1.59 14.30
CA GLY A 691 19.19 -2.90 14.88
C GLY A 691 19.72 -4.05 14.01
N GLY A 692 19.56 -5.26 14.52
CA GLY A 692 19.86 -6.49 13.79
C GLY A 692 18.70 -6.97 12.92
N ASN A 693 18.84 -8.19 12.42
CA ASN A 693 17.75 -8.94 11.80
C ASN A 693 16.76 -9.37 12.90
N ASP A 694 15.52 -8.88 12.83
CA ASP A 694 14.48 -9.12 13.84
C ASP A 694 14.09 -10.61 13.95
N LEU A 695 14.43 -11.41 12.91
CA LEU A 695 14.17 -12.85 12.86
C LEU A 695 15.44 -13.70 12.89
N SER A 696 16.58 -13.16 13.35
CA SER A 696 17.76 -13.98 13.62
C SER A 696 17.43 -15.05 14.67
N SER A 697 17.92 -16.27 14.46
CA SER A 697 17.48 -17.51 15.12
C SER A 697 17.79 -17.63 16.62
N GLU A 698 18.12 -16.53 17.29
CA GLU A 698 18.39 -16.45 18.72
C GLU A 698 17.75 -15.18 19.28
N ASP A 699 16.51 -15.25 19.74
CA ASP A 699 16.07 -14.73 21.05
C ASP A 699 14.54 -14.56 21.13
N SER A 700 13.92 -15.22 22.12
CA SER A 700 12.80 -14.59 22.85
C SER A 700 12.45 -15.26 24.18
N LEU A 701 13.34 -16.06 24.77
CA LEU A 701 13.26 -16.35 26.20
C LEU A 701 14.06 -15.34 27.03
N ALA A 702 15.06 -14.67 26.43
CA ALA A 702 15.83 -13.61 27.07
C ALA A 702 14.88 -12.47 27.50
N GLY A 703 14.70 -12.30 28.82
CA GLY A 703 13.80 -11.32 29.42
C GLY A 703 12.57 -11.90 30.12
N ILE A 704 12.24 -13.18 29.88
CA ILE A 704 11.16 -13.86 30.61
C ILE A 704 11.72 -14.46 31.90
N SER A 705 11.39 -13.84 33.03
CA SER A 705 11.80 -14.35 34.34
C SER A 705 11.06 -15.63 34.72
N VAL A 706 11.81 -16.57 35.30
CA VAL A 706 11.30 -17.80 35.92
C VAL A 706 11.64 -17.79 37.41
N GLY A 707 10.61 -17.94 38.24
CA GLY A 707 10.75 -18.13 39.68
C GLY A 707 10.98 -19.61 40.05
N PRO A 708 11.05 -19.93 41.36
CA PRO A 708 11.09 -21.31 41.83
C PRO A 708 9.93 -22.13 41.27
N ASN A 709 10.20 -23.36 40.84
CA ASN A 709 9.20 -24.28 40.28
C ASN A 709 8.52 -23.79 38.98
N GLN A 710 9.10 -22.80 38.29
CA GLN A 710 8.58 -22.31 37.02
C GLN A 710 9.43 -22.76 35.84
N TYR A 711 8.77 -23.22 34.78
CA TYR A 711 9.40 -23.77 33.60
C TYR A 711 8.81 -23.12 32.36
N LEU A 712 9.68 -22.66 31.45
CA LEU A 712 9.23 -22.14 30.15
C LEU A 712 9.08 -23.28 29.16
N GLY A 713 7.95 -23.28 28.46
CA GLY A 713 7.64 -24.16 27.36
C GLY A 713 7.41 -23.36 26.10
N VAL A 714 7.87 -23.90 24.98
CA VAL A 714 7.86 -23.21 23.68
C VAL A 714 7.17 -24.10 22.66
N SER A 715 6.37 -23.51 21.78
CA SER A 715 5.79 -24.16 20.62
C SER A 715 5.83 -23.25 19.41
N GLU A 716 6.42 -23.74 18.31
CA GLU A 716 6.41 -23.07 17.00
C GLU A 716 5.10 -23.29 16.21
N ALA A 717 4.16 -24.05 16.78
CA ALA A 717 2.90 -24.38 16.11
C ALA A 717 1.87 -23.23 16.13
N GLY A 718 2.15 -22.11 16.81
CA GLY A 718 1.23 -20.97 16.89
C GLY A 718 1.00 -20.29 15.55
N ILE A 719 -0.19 -19.73 15.32
CA ILE A 719 -0.56 -19.07 14.06
C ILE A 719 0.32 -17.83 13.79
N GLY A 720 0.68 -17.10 14.85
CA GLY A 720 1.58 -15.94 14.78
C GLY A 720 3.05 -16.27 15.01
N GLY A 721 3.43 -17.54 14.96
CA GLY A 721 4.78 -18.00 15.29
C GLY A 721 4.82 -18.60 16.70
N GLN A 722 5.85 -18.22 17.47
CA GLN A 722 6.14 -18.86 18.74
C GLN A 722 5.09 -18.55 19.82
N VAL A 723 4.57 -19.60 20.46
CA VAL A 723 3.81 -19.51 21.71
C VAL A 723 4.73 -19.95 22.85
N VAL A 724 4.95 -19.06 23.82
CA VAL A 724 5.71 -19.33 25.03
C VAL A 724 4.76 -19.33 26.22
N VAL A 725 4.83 -20.39 27.01
CA VAL A 725 4.10 -20.53 28.27
C VAL A 725 5.07 -20.62 29.43
N ARG A 726 4.67 -20.07 30.57
CA ARG A 726 5.30 -20.30 31.86
C ARG A 726 4.39 -21.19 32.69
N VAL A 727 4.90 -22.35 33.09
CA VAL A 727 4.17 -23.32 33.90
C VAL A 727 4.77 -23.34 35.30
N THR A 728 3.95 -23.12 36.32
CA THR A 728 4.33 -23.34 37.73
C THR A 728 3.95 -24.76 38.11
N TYR A 729 4.93 -25.61 38.39
CA TYR A 729 4.74 -27.03 38.69
C TYR A 729 5.41 -27.42 40.01
N ALA A 730 4.61 -27.78 41.00
CA ALA A 730 5.08 -28.21 42.32
C ALA A 730 4.11 -29.22 42.93
N ASP A 731 4.60 -30.08 43.82
CA ASP A 731 3.81 -31.13 44.50
C ASP A 731 3.04 -32.03 43.53
N ASP A 732 3.68 -32.41 42.42
CA ASP A 732 3.10 -33.17 41.31
C ASP A 732 1.82 -32.56 40.70
N LYS A 733 1.71 -31.23 40.77
CA LYS A 733 0.57 -30.48 40.25
C LYS A 733 0.96 -29.26 39.43
N ILE A 734 0.21 -29.03 38.36
CA ILE A 734 0.18 -27.78 37.60
C ILE A 734 -0.58 -26.75 38.45
N GLN A 735 0.15 -25.82 39.06
CA GLN A 735 -0.45 -24.76 39.90
C GLN A 735 -0.87 -23.55 39.08
N ALA A 736 -0.13 -23.24 38.01
CA ALA A 736 -0.45 -22.15 37.09
C ALA A 736 0.10 -22.43 35.69
N VAL A 737 -0.61 -21.93 34.69
CA VAL A 737 -0.17 -21.83 33.30
C VAL A 737 -0.38 -20.38 32.88
N GLU A 738 0.66 -19.73 32.39
CA GLU A 738 0.63 -18.35 31.93
C GLU A 738 1.15 -18.31 30.48
N VAL A 739 0.38 -17.77 29.55
CA VAL A 739 0.86 -17.52 28.19
C VAL A 739 1.63 -16.20 28.21
N VAL A 740 2.95 -16.25 28.09
CA VAL A 740 3.87 -15.11 28.32
C VAL A 740 4.37 -14.48 27.02
N LYS A 741 4.29 -15.19 25.90
CA LYS A 741 4.49 -14.66 24.55
C LYS A 741 3.55 -15.41 23.61
N GLN A 742 2.78 -14.68 22.81
CA GLN A 742 1.90 -15.22 21.79
C GLN A 742 1.52 -14.13 20.81
N SER A 743 1.14 -14.55 19.61
CA SER A 743 0.60 -13.65 18.60
C SER A 743 -0.55 -14.33 17.87
N GLU A 744 -1.37 -15.13 18.55
CA GLU A 744 -2.51 -15.82 17.96
C GLU A 744 -3.58 -14.85 17.46
N SER A 745 -4.48 -15.31 16.59
CA SER A 745 -5.52 -14.44 16.01
C SER A 745 -6.52 -13.97 17.06
N GLU A 746 -6.94 -12.70 16.98
CA GLU A 746 -7.86 -12.11 17.97
C GLU A 746 -9.28 -12.70 17.91
N ASP A 747 -9.71 -13.08 16.70
CA ASP A 747 -11.04 -13.59 16.39
C ASP A 747 -11.25 -15.06 16.77
N VAL A 748 -10.17 -15.85 16.76
CA VAL A 748 -10.24 -17.30 16.94
C VAL A 748 -9.26 -17.76 18.03
N GLY A 749 -7.98 -17.42 17.91
CA GLY A 749 -6.93 -17.88 18.83
C GLY A 749 -7.03 -17.33 20.25
N LYS A 750 -7.57 -16.11 20.44
CA LYS A 750 -7.73 -15.47 21.74
C LYS A 750 -8.50 -16.33 22.74
N ALA A 751 -9.58 -16.98 22.31
CA ALA A 751 -10.37 -17.86 23.16
C ALA A 751 -9.54 -19.04 23.70
N ALA A 752 -8.62 -19.58 22.92
CA ALA A 752 -7.71 -20.63 23.36
C ALA A 752 -6.70 -20.12 24.40
N VAL A 753 -6.14 -18.92 24.18
CA VAL A 753 -5.20 -18.27 25.10
C VAL A 753 -5.83 -17.99 26.46
N GLU A 754 -7.09 -17.54 26.49
CA GLU A 754 -7.79 -17.19 27.73
C GLU A 754 -8.34 -18.39 28.50
N GLN A 755 -8.87 -19.41 27.79
CA GLN A 755 -9.62 -20.50 28.44
C GLN A 755 -8.76 -21.72 28.80
N LEU A 756 -7.79 -22.09 27.96
CA LEU A 756 -7.04 -23.33 28.15
C LEU A 756 -6.18 -23.36 29.41
N PRO A 757 -5.48 -22.27 29.81
CA PRO A 757 -4.67 -22.30 31.02
C PRO A 757 -5.46 -22.72 32.27
N ALA A 758 -6.67 -22.17 32.46
CA ALA A 758 -7.54 -22.53 33.57
C ALA A 758 -8.02 -23.99 33.50
N LYS A 759 -8.37 -24.48 32.31
CA LYS A 759 -8.75 -25.89 32.10
C LYS A 759 -7.61 -26.85 32.44
N MET A 760 -6.38 -26.52 32.04
CA MET A 760 -5.20 -27.36 32.29
C MET A 760 -4.85 -27.45 33.77
N VAL A 761 -4.93 -26.33 34.49
CA VAL A 761 -4.76 -26.29 35.95
C VAL A 761 -5.84 -27.12 36.64
N ALA A 762 -7.11 -26.95 36.25
CA ALA A 762 -8.22 -27.70 36.85
C ALA A 762 -8.13 -29.22 36.59
N ALA A 763 -7.69 -29.63 35.40
CA ALA A 763 -7.53 -31.03 35.03
C ALA A 763 -6.19 -31.64 35.51
N ASN A 764 -5.27 -30.82 36.02
CA ASN A 764 -3.88 -31.19 36.27
C ASN A 764 -3.21 -31.90 35.08
N SER A 765 -3.51 -31.45 33.85
CA SER A 765 -3.04 -32.06 32.61
C SER A 765 -2.94 -31.03 31.51
N TYR A 766 -1.93 -31.14 30.65
CA TYR A 766 -1.88 -30.37 29.40
C TYR A 766 -2.87 -30.90 28.35
N ASP A 767 -3.31 -32.15 28.51
CA ASP A 767 -4.22 -32.82 27.57
C ASP A 767 -5.68 -32.56 27.94
N VAL A 768 -6.13 -31.34 27.64
CA VAL A 768 -7.52 -30.91 27.78
C VAL A 768 -8.16 -30.73 26.40
N ASP A 769 -9.49 -30.71 26.36
CA ASP A 769 -10.24 -30.46 25.12
C ASP A 769 -9.87 -29.09 24.52
N ALA A 770 -9.62 -29.09 23.21
CA ALA A 770 -9.34 -27.87 22.45
C ALA A 770 -10.56 -26.94 22.46
N VAL A 771 -10.31 -25.63 22.34
CA VAL A 771 -11.40 -24.66 22.16
C VAL A 771 -11.91 -24.79 20.72
N SER A 772 -13.21 -25.06 20.57
CA SER A 772 -13.86 -25.21 19.27
C SER A 772 -13.61 -23.97 18.40
N GLY A 773 -13.22 -24.20 17.14
CA GLY A 773 -12.83 -23.13 16.21
C GLY A 773 -11.36 -22.71 16.32
N ALA A 774 -10.70 -22.92 17.46
CA ALA A 774 -9.34 -22.47 17.73
C ALA A 774 -8.33 -23.62 17.87
N SER A 775 -8.46 -24.65 17.02
CA SER A 775 -7.71 -25.90 17.14
C SER A 775 -6.19 -25.70 17.02
N ALA A 776 -5.72 -24.88 16.08
CA ALA A 776 -4.29 -24.63 15.89
C ALA A 776 -3.67 -23.94 17.11
N SER A 777 -4.28 -22.84 17.57
CA SER A 777 -3.86 -22.13 18.78
C SER A 777 -3.95 -23.02 20.03
N SER A 778 -5.00 -23.84 20.13
CA SER A 778 -5.16 -24.80 21.23
C SER A 778 -4.02 -25.81 21.27
N ASN A 779 -3.70 -26.41 20.12
CA ASN A 779 -2.62 -27.39 20.02
C ASN A 779 -1.24 -26.75 20.28
N ALA A 780 -1.03 -25.50 19.86
CA ALA A 780 0.20 -24.78 20.16
C ALA A 780 0.40 -24.57 21.67
N ILE A 781 -0.64 -24.14 22.39
CA ILE A 781 -0.59 -23.97 23.85
C ILE A 781 -0.39 -25.33 24.54
N LYS A 782 -1.14 -26.36 24.14
CA LYS A 782 -0.98 -27.74 24.68
C LYS A 782 0.45 -28.24 24.50
N SER A 783 1.04 -28.04 23.31
CA SER A 783 2.41 -28.42 22.99
C SER A 783 3.43 -27.64 23.83
N ALA A 784 3.23 -26.32 23.99
CA ALA A 784 4.10 -25.49 24.82
C ALA A 784 4.07 -25.94 26.29
N VAL A 785 2.89 -26.20 26.86
CA VAL A 785 2.76 -26.70 28.24
C VAL A 785 3.40 -28.08 28.38
N LYS A 786 3.20 -28.97 27.42
CA LYS A 786 3.88 -30.28 27.39
C LYS A 786 5.41 -30.12 27.40
N ASN A 787 5.95 -29.20 26.60
CA ASN A 787 7.39 -28.90 26.57
C ASN A 787 7.90 -28.31 27.90
N ALA A 788 7.10 -27.48 28.59
CA ALA A 788 7.45 -27.00 29.93
C ALA A 788 7.50 -28.13 30.96
N LEU A 789 6.48 -29.01 30.96
CA LEU A 789 6.39 -30.14 31.88
C LEU A 789 7.48 -31.19 31.64
N ALA A 790 7.92 -31.40 30.40
CA ALA A 790 9.05 -32.29 30.12
C ALA A 790 10.35 -31.86 30.84
N LYS A 791 10.47 -30.57 31.21
CA LYS A 791 11.62 -30.03 31.95
C LYS A 791 11.51 -30.24 33.47
N THR A 792 10.34 -30.57 34.00
CA THR A 792 10.16 -30.85 35.44
C THR A 792 10.74 -32.22 35.83
N VAL A 793 10.80 -33.16 34.87
CA VAL A 793 11.34 -34.52 35.05
C VAL A 793 12.88 -34.55 35.09
N HIS A 794 13.53 -33.43 34.75
CA HIS A 794 15.00 -33.29 34.69
C HIS A 794 15.55 -32.23 35.66
N ALA A 795 14.74 -31.73 36.60
CA ALA A 795 15.08 -30.63 37.51
C ALA A 795 15.39 -31.11 38.94
#